data_AF-A0A7Y3ZZP5-F1
#
_entry.id   AF-A0A7Y3ZZP5-F1
#
_cell.length_a   1.000
_cell.length_b   1.000
_cell.length_c   1.000
_cell.angle_alpha   90.00
_cell.angle_beta   90.00
_cell.angle_gamma   90.00
#
_symmetry.space_group_name_H-M   'P 1'
#
loop_
_entity.id
_entity.type
_entity.pdbx_description
1 polymer ?
#
loop_
_entity_poly.entity_id
_entity_poly.type
_entity_poly.pdbx_seq_one_letter_code
_entity_poly.pdbx_strand_id
1 'polypeptide(L)'
;MKRLSSIGCFLLSLLSLLCSAFAYAAPLCTDIFTDPPSGNQSPNGIVPPSSDVIGAKRGNLECSKGNCTVNKQGVSVDFPAGDWNFNDGDLKNGTILNSTGTTARFYFDTLKLSNADINVGGNPEDLFIYVAGSLSVTGQNNVNGIIYVAGSVNVAGNADITGAIGAGGALTIGGNSDVIIDPDAITNADLLDMCDGGSNPSPQCFSDDFNAGSLSDLWVTSTSKGSFQPQIISNRLRFTQAVRNQATSSTYQRLFPAADNLVEIEFDHFAYGGNGADGIGIVLSDALVTPRAGAFGGPLGYGFKPNEPGFAGGWLGVGIDEYGNFSREGGQGFAPGRRRQSVAIRGSGLDETGYRYLAGACNNGQTNTGGSCLSPTVDNNNSGSVHRYRIVVDSQVSNQSQVEISRKIGNGNWQSIVGPVNVLDSQYNQAAVPADFLLSVTGSTGGSTNNHEIDNFEVCALRSRPIDEQIDHFRITHTGQGITCNKSEVTIRACKNATCSELFTDTVTVSLDPSSVSGGGGWEGGNLQSFTGGSGTFYIRKYQPGTITLDVVGSNPPARPFSTNLCQIGSGGWSASNCDLVFSDSGFDIDVPDKYAAEAVEVTISAVKQGDSNTKCDVGFGNVTKSVALWSQYLNPTAADIIGDPKVSVDPTGTYVELNTSESGAGNFNLAFDSNGQTKFNLNYDDAGQMQLNAKYTGTGDEAGLELSGADNFVSFPASLAVVAKNSAGIEEECTSIDAFCDWFTKAGASFNLEVTALGQTNQPTPNYTHSAIDVAHKLASPDTATSQEGTIITESYDHSAVAGSTNIVPQSLSEVGVFDFTVTPPTSYYGSSEKTITPAKSVYLRFIPAYFAASVFQSPTLQPTCNSFSYIGQPFGYLVEPRLALNPKATNGSDVTNYQFGDFWRYDSDWPARVYSDSNNSESISFEQGVANVDRFTDPNNATVVQLNNEQITYTKGVSPINFFAANLQLTLGASDITDQDNVCYKTADSNSINDCLGISFNSDNAMQLYWGRLLLNDSYGSELSALRQRLELQYYNSNQFVTNTADSCTNFGLITDFSFSSSDYTVVTSGSQTPPEVNASLTSATASSGESWLEFSAPGSGNTGTITSSFNMQSNGVPWLREDVGNDGSLDDDNSVSGQVQFGIYRGSDRVIWWNEQN
;
A
#
# COMPACT_ATOMS: atom_id res chain seq x y z
N MET A 1 -36.21 -54.69 67.25
CA MET A 1 -34.89 -54.49 66.62
C MET A 1 -35.16 -54.10 65.16
N LYS A 2 -34.93 -52.91 64.59
CA LYS A 2 -34.44 -51.55 64.93
C LYS A 2 -35.21 -50.60 63.95
N ARG A 3 -36.08 -49.68 64.40
CA ARG A 3 -35.95 -48.20 64.61
C ARG A 3 -35.59 -47.37 63.34
N LEU A 4 -36.52 -46.54 62.81
CA LEU A 4 -36.66 -45.04 62.88
C LEU A 4 -35.55 -44.29 62.10
N SER A 5 -35.73 -43.29 61.20
CA SER A 5 -36.56 -42.05 61.09
C SER A 5 -36.51 -41.54 59.61
N SER A 6 -37.53 -40.98 58.93
CA SER A 6 -38.19 -39.64 58.93
C SER A 6 -37.38 -38.39 58.50
N ILE A 7 -37.81 -37.76 57.37
CA ILE A 7 -38.07 -36.31 57.09
C ILE A 7 -36.90 -35.29 56.91
N GLY A 8 -36.96 -34.51 55.80
CA GLY A 8 -36.48 -33.11 55.60
C GLY A 8 -34.98 -32.94 55.31
N CYS A 9 -34.48 -32.41 54.17
CA CYS A 9 -34.75 -31.18 53.40
C CYS A 9 -34.51 -29.88 54.21
N PHE A 10 -33.28 -29.36 54.16
CA PHE A 10 -32.82 -27.94 54.16
C PHE A 10 -31.35 -27.87 54.62
N LEU A 11 -30.53 -27.06 53.94
CA LEU A 11 -29.08 -26.83 54.11
C LEU A 11 -28.13 -27.89 53.52
N LEU A 12 -27.73 -27.69 52.26
CA LEU A 12 -26.30 -27.60 51.85
C LEU A 12 -26.26 -27.12 50.38
N SER A 13 -26.66 -25.88 50.14
CA SER A 13 -26.56 -25.19 48.85
C SER A 13 -25.74 -23.92 49.05
N LEU A 14 -24.45 -24.05 49.38
CA LEU A 14 -23.53 -22.90 49.49
C LEU A 14 -22.08 -23.41 49.55
N LEU A 15 -21.55 -23.88 48.42
CA LEU A 15 -20.11 -23.83 48.06
C LEU A 15 -19.91 -24.46 46.66
N SER A 16 -20.34 -23.75 45.62
CA SER A 16 -20.03 -24.13 44.23
C SER A 16 -19.94 -22.88 43.36
N LEU A 17 -18.87 -22.10 43.55
CA LEU A 17 -18.41 -21.06 42.61
C LEU A 17 -17.04 -20.56 43.07
N LEU A 18 -16.01 -21.33 42.75
CA LEU A 18 -14.61 -20.90 42.64
C LEU A 18 -13.99 -21.88 41.64
N CYS A 19 -14.22 -21.64 40.35
CA CYS A 19 -13.50 -22.33 39.30
C CYS A 19 -12.13 -21.66 39.23
N SER A 20 -11.15 -22.21 39.92
CA SER A 20 -9.75 -21.83 39.77
C SER A 20 -9.36 -22.08 38.31
N ALA A 21 -8.96 -21.04 37.58
CA ALA A 21 -8.26 -21.21 36.31
C ALA A 21 -6.95 -21.96 36.62
N PHE A 22 -6.86 -23.21 36.19
CA PHE A 22 -5.59 -23.92 36.19
C PHE A 22 -4.73 -23.30 35.08
N ALA A 23 -3.61 -22.68 35.45
CA ALA A 23 -2.55 -22.39 34.49
C ALA A 23 -1.94 -23.72 34.05
N TYR A 24 -2.16 -24.09 32.79
CA TYR A 24 -1.45 -25.21 32.17
C TYR A 24 -0.08 -24.69 31.71
N ALA A 25 1.00 -25.31 32.17
CA ALA A 25 2.32 -25.10 31.58
C ALA A 25 2.29 -25.61 30.13
N ALA A 26 2.93 -24.89 29.21
CA ALA A 26 3.05 -25.33 27.83
C ALA A 26 3.76 -26.70 27.78
N PRO A 27 3.28 -27.67 26.98
CA PRO A 27 3.96 -28.95 26.82
C PRO A 27 5.31 -28.76 26.13
N LEU A 28 6.26 -29.68 26.32
CA LEU A 28 7.49 -29.67 25.52
C LEU A 28 7.14 -29.97 24.06
N CYS A 29 7.69 -29.20 23.11
CA CYS A 29 7.47 -29.47 21.69
C CYS A 29 7.93 -30.88 21.29
N THR A 30 8.95 -31.42 21.98
CA THR A 30 9.42 -32.80 21.77
C THR A 30 8.42 -33.87 22.23
N ASP A 31 7.53 -33.54 23.15
CA ASP A 31 6.47 -34.46 23.62
C ASP A 31 5.23 -34.40 22.72
N ILE A 32 5.08 -33.32 21.95
CA ILE A 32 3.97 -33.07 21.02
C ILE A 32 4.30 -33.54 19.61
N PHE A 33 5.49 -33.21 19.12
CA PHE A 33 5.94 -33.57 17.78
C PHE A 33 6.94 -34.71 17.87
N THR A 34 6.42 -35.93 17.97
CA THR A 34 7.22 -37.14 18.11
C THR A 34 7.64 -37.71 16.75
N ASP A 35 8.77 -38.44 16.71
CA ASP A 35 9.19 -39.24 15.55
C ASP A 35 9.24 -40.74 15.93
N PRO A 36 8.37 -41.61 15.39
CA PRO A 36 7.32 -41.31 14.41
C PRO A 36 6.16 -40.48 15.01
N PRO A 37 5.36 -39.80 14.17
CA PRO A 37 4.23 -38.99 14.62
C PRO A 37 3.25 -39.78 15.50
N SER A 38 2.80 -39.19 16.60
CA SER A 38 1.85 -39.79 17.53
C SER A 38 0.63 -38.89 17.78
N GLY A 39 -0.46 -39.51 18.22
CA GLY A 39 -1.68 -38.82 18.64
C GLY A 39 -2.10 -39.23 20.05
N ASN A 40 -3.27 -38.75 20.48
CA ASN A 40 -3.84 -38.91 21.82
C ASN A 40 -3.07 -38.16 22.91
N GLN A 41 -2.59 -36.96 22.61
CA GLN A 41 -1.83 -36.12 23.55
C GLN A 41 -2.71 -35.34 24.53
N SER A 42 -4.04 -35.35 24.37
CA SER A 42 -4.99 -34.74 25.33
C SER A 42 -4.94 -35.45 26.70
N PRO A 43 -4.96 -34.72 27.83
CA PRO A 43 -5.18 -33.28 27.97
C PRO A 43 -3.91 -32.40 27.85
N ASN A 44 -2.73 -33.00 27.69
CA ASN A 44 -1.43 -32.31 27.69
C ASN A 44 -1.03 -31.79 26.30
N GLY A 45 -2.01 -31.50 25.45
CA GLY A 45 -1.80 -31.05 24.10
C GLY A 45 -1.45 -29.57 24.00
N ILE A 46 -1.05 -29.11 22.82
CA ILE A 46 -0.90 -27.68 22.54
C ILE A 46 -2.26 -26.99 22.69
N VAL A 47 -2.27 -25.88 23.44
CA VAL A 47 -3.41 -24.96 23.57
C VAL A 47 -3.01 -23.66 22.88
N PRO A 48 -3.81 -23.16 21.92
CA PRO A 48 -3.50 -21.93 21.24
C PRO A 48 -3.72 -20.74 22.20
N PRO A 49 -3.05 -19.60 21.98
CA PRO A 49 -3.30 -18.38 22.75
C PRO A 49 -4.78 -18.00 22.78
N SER A 50 -5.18 -17.17 23.75
CA SER A 50 -6.57 -16.69 23.81
C SER A 50 -6.99 -15.98 22.51
N SER A 51 -8.29 -15.94 22.22
CA SER A 51 -8.83 -15.28 21.02
C SER A 51 -8.39 -13.82 20.86
N ASP A 52 -8.04 -13.17 21.97
CA ASP A 52 -7.59 -11.78 22.02
C ASP A 52 -6.18 -11.60 21.43
N VAL A 53 -5.40 -12.69 21.35
CA VAL A 53 -4.05 -12.72 20.74
C VAL A 53 -4.12 -13.13 19.26
N ILE A 54 -4.97 -14.11 18.93
CA ILE A 54 -5.07 -14.69 17.57
C ILE A 54 -5.90 -13.81 16.61
N GLY A 55 -6.70 -12.88 17.16
CA GLY A 55 -7.62 -12.03 16.40
C GLY A 55 -8.95 -12.73 16.06
N ALA A 56 -9.92 -11.96 15.56
CA ALA A 56 -11.25 -12.47 15.21
C ALA A 56 -11.22 -13.40 13.98
N LYS A 57 -12.16 -14.35 13.91
CA LYS A 57 -12.27 -15.26 12.77
C LYS A 57 -12.67 -14.53 11.49
N ARG A 58 -11.94 -14.81 10.41
CA ARG A 58 -12.11 -14.17 9.11
C ARG A 58 -13.22 -14.80 8.26
N GLY A 59 -13.67 -16.01 8.60
CA GLY A 59 -14.64 -16.80 7.82
C GLY A 59 -14.06 -18.14 7.38
N ASN A 60 -14.75 -18.85 6.48
CA ASN A 60 -14.24 -20.12 5.92
C ASN A 60 -13.21 -19.83 4.82
N LEU A 61 -12.06 -20.50 4.87
CA LEU A 61 -11.06 -20.44 3.81
C LEU A 61 -11.32 -21.58 2.81
N GLU A 62 -11.82 -21.23 1.62
CA GLU A 62 -12.11 -22.17 0.55
C GLU A 62 -11.14 -21.94 -0.61
N CYS A 63 -10.31 -22.93 -0.94
CA CYS A 63 -9.33 -22.83 -2.01
C CYS A 63 -9.54 -23.90 -3.08
N SER A 64 -9.51 -23.52 -4.35
CA SER A 64 -9.55 -24.45 -5.47
C SER A 64 -8.83 -23.91 -6.72
N LYS A 65 -8.02 -24.75 -7.38
CA LYS A 65 -7.30 -24.41 -8.63
C LYS A 65 -6.47 -23.13 -8.53
N GLY A 66 -5.66 -23.00 -7.47
CA GLY A 66 -4.79 -21.84 -7.23
C GLY A 66 -5.49 -20.55 -6.78
N ASN A 67 -6.82 -20.54 -6.58
CA ASN A 67 -7.54 -19.40 -6.01
C ASN A 67 -8.05 -19.74 -4.61
N CYS A 68 -7.99 -18.78 -3.69
CA CYS A 68 -8.54 -18.88 -2.35
C CYS A 68 -9.60 -17.80 -2.12
N THR A 69 -10.63 -18.14 -1.36
CA THR A 69 -11.66 -17.19 -0.96
C THR A 69 -12.00 -17.28 0.51
N VAL A 70 -12.38 -16.15 1.10
CA VAL A 70 -13.00 -16.07 2.42
C VAL A 70 -14.31 -15.32 2.26
N ASN A 71 -15.43 -15.90 2.71
CA ASN A 71 -16.77 -15.35 2.50
C ASN A 71 -17.07 -15.01 1.02
N LYS A 72 -16.54 -15.80 0.07
CA LYS A 72 -16.63 -15.61 -1.40
C LYS A 72 -15.84 -14.42 -1.96
N GLN A 73 -15.00 -13.78 -1.16
CA GLN A 73 -14.06 -12.75 -1.62
C GLN A 73 -12.69 -13.39 -1.85
N GLY A 74 -12.02 -13.05 -2.95
CA GLY A 74 -10.66 -13.54 -3.24
C GLY A 74 -9.67 -13.10 -2.16
N VAL A 75 -8.83 -14.01 -1.71
CA VAL A 75 -7.72 -13.73 -0.78
C VAL A 75 -6.40 -14.18 -1.38
N SER A 76 -5.32 -13.50 -0.98
CA SER A 76 -3.94 -13.87 -1.37
C SER A 76 -3.68 -15.35 -1.07
N VAL A 77 -2.83 -15.96 -1.89
CA VAL A 77 -2.27 -17.30 -1.62
C VAL A 77 -0.90 -17.23 -0.94
N ASP A 78 -0.30 -16.04 -0.87
CA ASP A 78 0.95 -15.75 -0.17
C ASP A 78 0.64 -15.03 1.15
N PHE A 79 1.08 -15.62 2.26
CA PHE A 79 0.79 -15.15 3.62
C PHE A 79 2.09 -14.78 4.34
N PRO A 80 2.26 -13.52 4.77
CA PRO A 80 3.40 -13.15 5.60
C PRO A 80 3.29 -13.74 7.02
N ALA A 81 4.39 -13.68 7.75
CA ALA A 81 4.44 -14.05 9.16
C ALA A 81 3.36 -13.30 9.97
N GLY A 82 2.72 -13.99 10.92
CA GLY A 82 1.57 -13.47 11.67
C GLY A 82 0.42 -14.47 11.82
N ASP A 83 -0.65 -14.07 12.51
CA ASP A 83 -1.78 -14.93 12.87
C ASP A 83 -2.98 -14.81 11.91
N TRP A 84 -3.47 -15.96 11.45
CA TRP A 84 -4.53 -16.08 10.45
C TRP A 84 -5.64 -17.00 10.97
N ASN A 85 -6.66 -16.39 11.58
CA ASN A 85 -7.77 -17.11 12.21
C ASN A 85 -8.96 -17.33 11.26
N PHE A 86 -9.32 -18.58 11.02
CA PHE A 86 -10.44 -18.98 10.16
C PHE A 86 -11.46 -19.82 10.92
N ASN A 87 -12.66 -19.95 10.34
CA ASN A 87 -13.66 -20.92 10.77
C ASN A 87 -13.23 -22.31 10.28
N ASP A 88 -13.67 -22.74 9.10
CA ASP A 88 -13.25 -24.00 8.49
C ASP A 88 -12.36 -23.77 7.26
N GLY A 89 -11.43 -24.69 7.00
CA GLY A 89 -10.59 -24.72 5.79
C GLY A 89 -10.95 -25.88 4.87
N ASP A 90 -11.16 -25.59 3.58
CA ASP A 90 -11.36 -26.60 2.51
C ASP A 90 -10.45 -26.29 1.31
N LEU A 91 -9.30 -26.95 1.25
CA LEU A 91 -8.26 -26.75 0.23
C LEU A 91 -8.25 -27.94 -0.72
N LYS A 92 -8.60 -27.72 -1.99
CA LYS A 92 -8.83 -28.80 -2.95
C LYS A 92 -8.37 -28.50 -4.37
N ASN A 93 -8.21 -29.53 -5.20
CA ASN A 93 -8.02 -29.40 -6.66
C ASN A 93 -6.84 -28.50 -7.10
N GLY A 94 -5.63 -28.78 -6.63
CA GLY A 94 -4.42 -28.03 -7.00
C GLY A 94 -4.35 -26.66 -6.34
N THR A 95 -4.75 -26.56 -5.07
CA THR A 95 -4.49 -25.37 -4.25
C THR A 95 -2.99 -25.21 -4.05
N ILE A 96 -2.50 -23.97 -4.14
CA ILE A 96 -1.15 -23.57 -3.73
C ILE A 96 -1.31 -22.49 -2.67
N LEU A 97 -0.69 -22.68 -1.50
CA LEU A 97 -0.57 -21.68 -0.45
C LEU A 97 0.89 -21.54 -0.06
N ASN A 98 1.40 -20.33 0.13
CA ASN A 98 2.79 -20.10 0.53
C ASN A 98 2.86 -19.18 1.74
N SER A 99 3.86 -19.40 2.60
CA SER A 99 4.29 -18.43 3.61
C SER A 99 5.50 -17.66 3.11
N THR A 100 5.56 -16.35 3.36
CA THR A 100 6.66 -15.49 2.89
C THR A 100 7.67 -15.14 3.99
N GLY A 101 7.59 -15.77 5.16
CA GLY A 101 8.53 -15.60 6.27
C GLY A 101 8.17 -16.42 7.51
N THR A 102 9.11 -16.51 8.44
CA THR A 102 9.03 -17.28 9.70
C THR A 102 8.31 -16.46 10.79
N THR A 103 7.14 -16.81 11.32
CA THR A 103 6.22 -17.94 10.99
C THR A 103 4.80 -17.40 10.73
N ALA A 104 4.16 -17.85 9.66
CA ALA A 104 2.72 -17.68 9.45
C ALA A 104 1.95 -18.74 10.24
N ARG A 105 1.02 -18.34 11.11
CA ARG A 105 0.27 -19.23 12.02
C ARG A 105 -1.21 -19.27 11.64
N PHE A 106 -1.69 -20.41 11.19
CA PHE A 106 -3.06 -20.59 10.72
C PHE A 106 -3.88 -21.33 11.78
N TYR A 107 -5.06 -20.81 12.09
CA TYR A 107 -5.97 -21.43 13.07
C TYR A 107 -7.29 -21.80 12.38
N PHE A 108 -7.72 -23.05 12.53
CA PHE A 108 -8.97 -23.58 11.99
C PHE A 108 -9.79 -24.30 13.06
N ASP A 109 -11.11 -24.27 12.94
CA ASP A 109 -12.02 -25.20 13.63
C ASP A 109 -11.89 -26.59 13.02
N THR A 110 -11.99 -26.71 11.69
CA THR A 110 -11.70 -27.96 10.97
C THR A 110 -10.96 -27.69 9.67
N LEU A 111 -10.14 -28.63 9.23
CA LEU A 111 -9.33 -28.50 8.00
C LEU A 111 -9.45 -29.75 7.12
N LYS A 112 -9.75 -29.55 5.83
CA LYS A 112 -9.79 -30.60 4.80
C LYS A 112 -8.82 -30.29 3.68
N LEU A 113 -7.96 -31.26 3.38
CA LEU A 113 -6.98 -31.20 2.30
C LEU A 113 -7.32 -32.28 1.25
N SER A 114 -7.47 -31.87 -0.01
CA SER A 114 -7.80 -32.76 -1.13
C SER A 114 -7.10 -32.36 -2.43
N ASN A 115 -5.88 -32.85 -2.65
CA ASN A 115 -5.00 -32.45 -3.75
C ASN A 115 -4.47 -31.01 -3.58
N ALA A 116 -3.80 -30.72 -2.46
CA ALA A 116 -3.28 -29.39 -2.14
C ALA A 116 -1.76 -29.39 -1.92
N ASP A 117 -1.11 -28.33 -2.40
CA ASP A 117 0.30 -28.01 -2.20
C ASP A 117 0.40 -26.82 -1.24
N ILE A 118 0.97 -27.03 -0.05
CA ILE A 118 1.03 -26.03 1.01
C ILE A 118 2.51 -25.82 1.38
N ASN A 119 2.97 -24.60 1.15
CA ASN A 119 4.30 -24.10 1.44
C ASN A 119 5.44 -24.95 0.85
N VAL A 120 5.19 -25.62 -0.29
CA VAL A 120 6.15 -26.56 -0.91
C VAL A 120 7.48 -25.89 -1.27
N GLY A 121 7.49 -24.57 -1.52
CA GLY A 121 8.70 -23.80 -1.84
C GLY A 121 9.37 -23.09 -0.64
N GLY A 122 8.72 -23.02 0.52
CA GLY A 122 9.26 -22.38 1.74
C GLY A 122 9.91 -23.38 2.68
N ASN A 123 10.50 -22.90 3.79
CA ASN A 123 11.02 -23.79 4.83
C ASN A 123 9.89 -24.25 5.76
N PRO A 124 9.97 -25.44 6.39
CA PRO A 124 8.90 -25.92 7.27
C PRO A 124 8.64 -25.01 8.50
N GLU A 125 9.64 -24.28 9.01
CA GLU A 125 9.46 -23.29 10.09
C GLU A 125 8.64 -22.05 9.67
N ASP A 126 8.44 -21.81 8.38
CA ASP A 126 7.70 -20.65 7.89
C ASP A 126 6.18 -20.79 8.08
N LEU A 127 5.68 -22.00 8.35
CA LEU A 127 4.25 -22.27 8.47
C LEU A 127 3.91 -23.16 9.67
N PHE A 128 3.04 -22.65 10.54
CA PHE A 128 2.39 -23.40 11.61
C PHE A 128 0.88 -23.46 11.39
N ILE A 129 0.26 -24.64 11.55
CA ILE A 129 -1.18 -24.86 11.41
C ILE A 129 -1.73 -25.49 12.69
N TYR A 130 -2.65 -24.79 13.35
CA TYR A 130 -3.44 -25.30 14.47
C TYR A 130 -4.88 -25.63 14.04
N VAL A 131 -5.37 -26.83 14.36
CA VAL A 131 -6.76 -27.25 14.09
C VAL A 131 -7.45 -27.67 15.38
N ALA A 132 -8.49 -26.94 15.81
CA ALA A 132 -9.19 -27.21 17.06
C ALA A 132 -10.00 -28.53 17.04
N GLY A 133 -10.63 -28.82 15.91
CA GLY A 133 -11.43 -30.02 15.65
C GLY A 133 -10.62 -31.09 14.95
N SER A 134 -10.99 -31.44 13.72
CA SER A 134 -10.38 -32.55 12.98
C SER A 134 -9.68 -32.12 11.69
N LEU A 135 -8.57 -32.80 11.37
CA LEU A 135 -7.88 -32.71 10.08
C LEU A 135 -8.15 -33.97 9.25
N SER A 136 -8.63 -33.78 8.01
CA SER A 136 -8.82 -34.86 7.04
C SER A 136 -7.99 -34.59 5.79
N VAL A 137 -7.08 -35.51 5.46
CA VAL A 137 -6.22 -35.42 4.27
C VAL A 137 -6.56 -36.55 3.31
N THR A 138 -6.93 -36.21 2.07
CA THR A 138 -7.31 -37.17 1.01
C THR A 138 -6.67 -36.80 -0.32
N GLY A 139 -6.46 -37.76 -1.22
CA GLY A 139 -5.79 -37.49 -2.51
C GLY A 139 -4.28 -37.26 -2.37
N GLN A 140 -3.68 -36.48 -3.27
CA GLN A 140 -2.24 -36.21 -3.32
C GLN A 140 -1.90 -34.84 -2.73
N ASN A 141 -1.33 -34.76 -1.53
CA ASN A 141 -1.04 -33.47 -0.87
C ASN A 141 0.43 -33.35 -0.53
N ASN A 142 1.03 -32.19 -0.75
CA ASN A 142 2.40 -31.89 -0.32
C ASN A 142 2.33 -30.74 0.68
N VAL A 143 2.83 -30.94 1.90
CA VAL A 143 2.81 -29.91 2.95
C VAL A 143 4.19 -29.74 3.55
N ASN A 144 4.72 -28.52 3.54
CA ASN A 144 5.95 -28.17 4.26
C ASN A 144 5.60 -27.25 5.44
N GLY A 145 5.50 -27.78 6.65
CA GLY A 145 5.04 -27.03 7.81
C GLY A 145 4.86 -27.85 9.08
N ILE A 146 4.59 -27.17 10.18
CA ILE A 146 4.32 -27.75 11.50
C ILE A 146 2.79 -27.76 11.72
N ILE A 147 2.21 -28.92 12.01
CA ILE A 147 0.76 -29.10 12.12
C ILE A 147 0.40 -29.68 13.49
N TYR A 148 -0.42 -28.99 14.27
CA TYR A 148 -1.00 -29.54 15.49
C TYR A 148 -2.53 -29.56 15.42
N VAL A 149 -3.13 -30.70 15.80
CA VAL A 149 -4.58 -30.90 15.74
C VAL A 149 -5.10 -31.33 17.10
N ALA A 150 -5.89 -30.49 17.78
CA ALA A 150 -6.39 -30.81 19.11
C ALA A 150 -7.37 -32.01 19.11
N GLY A 151 -8.16 -32.19 18.05
CA GLY A 151 -8.97 -33.40 17.84
C GLY A 151 -8.24 -34.50 17.08
N SER A 152 -8.94 -35.21 16.19
CA SER A 152 -8.37 -36.36 15.47
C SER A 152 -7.84 -36.00 14.08
N VAL A 153 -6.76 -36.68 13.68
CA VAL A 153 -6.16 -36.59 12.34
C VAL A 153 -6.39 -37.90 11.58
N ASN A 154 -6.90 -37.79 10.36
CA ASN A 154 -7.03 -38.91 9.43
C ASN A 154 -6.36 -38.57 8.11
N VAL A 155 -5.22 -39.19 7.84
CA VAL A 155 -4.52 -39.12 6.55
C VAL A 155 -4.85 -40.39 5.76
N ALA A 156 -5.64 -40.23 4.71
CA ALA A 156 -6.11 -41.30 3.83
C ALA A 156 -5.85 -40.93 2.36
N GLY A 157 -4.62 -41.16 1.88
CA GLY A 157 -4.21 -40.78 0.53
C GLY A 157 -2.71 -40.99 0.26
N ASN A 158 -2.17 -40.20 -0.66
CA ASN A 158 -0.74 -40.10 -0.97
C ASN A 158 -0.25 -38.70 -0.53
N ALA A 159 -0.09 -38.46 0.77
CA ALA A 159 0.35 -37.17 1.29
C ALA A 159 1.83 -37.21 1.70
N ASP A 160 2.60 -36.21 1.29
CA ASP A 160 3.99 -35.99 1.71
C ASP A 160 4.01 -34.76 2.64
N ILE A 161 4.30 -34.96 3.93
CA ILE A 161 4.36 -33.89 4.94
C ILE A 161 5.79 -33.80 5.48
N THR A 162 6.42 -32.64 5.31
CA THR A 162 7.76 -32.33 5.86
C THR A 162 7.63 -31.21 6.90
N GLY A 163 8.27 -31.35 8.06
CA GLY A 163 8.13 -30.42 9.18
C GLY A 163 7.70 -31.17 10.43
N ALA A 164 6.44 -31.05 10.87
CA ALA A 164 5.96 -31.87 11.98
C ALA A 164 4.44 -32.07 11.97
N ILE A 165 3.97 -33.17 12.57
CA ILE A 165 2.53 -33.38 12.84
C ILE A 165 2.29 -34.03 14.20
N GLY A 166 1.36 -33.47 14.98
CA GLY A 166 0.94 -33.99 16.29
C GLY A 166 -0.57 -33.89 16.49
N ALA A 167 -1.15 -34.72 17.35
CA ALA A 167 -2.59 -34.70 17.62
C ALA A 167 -2.98 -34.92 19.09
N GLY A 168 -3.91 -34.11 19.58
CA GLY A 168 -4.56 -34.29 20.87
C GLY A 168 -5.49 -35.51 20.92
N GLY A 169 -6.15 -35.84 19.80
CA GLY A 169 -6.93 -37.06 19.59
C GLY A 169 -6.21 -38.10 18.73
N ALA A 170 -6.93 -39.11 18.23
CA ALA A 170 -6.33 -40.19 17.45
C ALA A 170 -5.66 -39.66 16.16
N LEU A 171 -4.40 -40.04 15.93
CA LEU A 171 -3.65 -39.80 14.69
C LEU A 171 -3.56 -41.10 13.90
N THR A 172 -4.21 -41.15 12.74
CA THR A 172 -4.11 -42.29 11.82
C THR A 172 -3.48 -41.83 10.51
N ILE A 173 -2.34 -42.42 10.17
CA ILE A 173 -1.66 -42.21 8.88
C ILE A 173 -1.80 -43.50 8.07
N GLY A 174 -2.44 -43.43 6.91
CA GLY A 174 -2.67 -44.55 6.01
C GLY A 174 -2.55 -44.17 4.53
N GLY A 175 -2.62 -45.18 3.64
CA GLY A 175 -2.29 -45.00 2.22
C GLY A 175 -0.77 -45.02 1.98
N ASN A 176 -0.30 -44.45 0.85
CA ASN A 176 1.13 -44.26 0.58
C ASN A 176 1.54 -42.83 0.97
N SER A 177 1.29 -42.45 2.23
CA SER A 177 1.65 -41.13 2.76
C SER A 177 2.96 -41.21 3.54
N ASP A 178 3.83 -40.22 3.38
CA ASP A 178 5.09 -40.08 4.08
C ASP A 178 5.06 -38.83 4.98
N VAL A 179 5.62 -38.94 6.19
CA VAL A 179 5.71 -37.83 7.14
C VAL A 179 7.12 -37.78 7.70
N ILE A 180 7.82 -36.70 7.38
CA ILE A 180 9.20 -36.43 7.79
C ILE A 180 9.17 -35.39 8.90
N ILE A 181 9.57 -35.80 10.11
CA ILE A 181 9.73 -34.90 11.24
C ILE A 181 11.08 -34.18 11.14
N ASP A 182 11.04 -32.85 11.19
CA ASP A 182 12.18 -31.93 11.21
C ASP A 182 12.23 -31.19 12.57
N PRO A 183 13.10 -31.65 13.50
CA PRO A 183 13.27 -31.02 14.80
C PRO A 183 13.80 -29.57 14.76
N ASP A 184 14.58 -29.22 13.74
CA ASP A 184 15.14 -27.89 13.60
C ASP A 184 14.04 -26.90 13.20
N ALA A 185 13.11 -27.32 12.32
CA ALA A 185 11.94 -26.52 11.97
C ALA A 185 11.06 -26.20 13.20
N ILE A 186 10.84 -27.18 14.08
CA ILE A 186 10.07 -26.98 15.33
C ILE A 186 10.73 -25.93 16.23
N THR A 187 12.06 -25.92 16.28
CA THR A 187 12.83 -25.00 17.13
C THR A 187 12.92 -23.59 16.53
N ASN A 188 12.95 -23.49 15.20
CA ASN A 188 13.08 -22.22 14.48
C ASN A 188 11.74 -21.50 14.26
N ALA A 189 10.61 -22.21 14.37
CA ALA A 189 9.29 -21.63 14.21
C ALA A 189 8.87 -20.79 15.43
N ASP A 190 8.23 -19.65 15.20
CA ASP A 190 7.59 -18.86 16.25
C ASP A 190 6.21 -19.45 16.58
N LEU A 191 6.21 -20.37 17.56
CA LEU A 191 5.02 -21.06 18.06
C LEU A 191 4.31 -20.32 19.21
N LEU A 192 4.57 -19.03 19.47
CA LEU A 192 3.91 -18.24 20.55
C LEU A 192 3.93 -18.92 21.93
N ASP A 193 5.04 -19.56 22.31
CA ASP A 193 5.17 -20.33 23.55
C ASP A 193 4.09 -21.45 23.71
N MET A 194 3.46 -21.90 22.61
CA MET A 194 2.45 -22.98 22.62
C MET A 194 3.04 -24.34 23.02
N CYS A 195 4.33 -24.52 22.79
CA CYS A 195 5.13 -25.60 23.34
C CYS A 195 6.59 -25.14 23.54
N ASP A 196 7.29 -25.74 24.48
CA ASP A 196 8.68 -25.38 24.82
C ASP A 196 9.69 -26.18 23.98
N GLY A 197 10.62 -25.48 23.30
CA GLY A 197 11.62 -26.05 22.37
C GLY A 197 12.76 -26.90 22.98
N GLY A 198 12.66 -27.32 24.24
CA GLY A 198 13.53 -28.35 24.84
C GLY A 198 15.03 -28.03 25.03
N SER A 199 15.56 -26.90 24.54
CA SER A 199 16.91 -26.44 24.92
C SER A 199 16.83 -25.59 26.18
N ASN A 200 17.57 -25.95 27.24
CA ASN A 200 17.75 -25.10 28.43
C ASN A 200 18.17 -23.70 27.94
N PRO A 201 17.30 -22.68 28.03
CA PRO A 201 17.59 -21.40 27.40
C PRO A 201 18.84 -20.81 28.05
N SER A 202 19.81 -20.36 27.26
CA SER A 202 20.88 -19.53 27.79
C SER A 202 20.34 -18.10 27.96
N PRO A 203 20.56 -17.42 29.11
CA PRO A 203 20.10 -16.05 29.28
C PRO A 203 20.62 -15.13 28.16
N GLN A 204 19.72 -14.38 27.54
CA GLN A 204 20.07 -13.28 26.64
C GLN A 204 20.42 -12.05 27.47
N CYS A 205 21.59 -11.45 27.20
CA CYS A 205 22.12 -10.32 27.97
C CYS A 205 22.09 -9.02 27.18
N PHE A 206 21.73 -7.93 27.85
CA PHE A 206 21.69 -6.57 27.30
C PHE A 206 22.51 -5.64 28.19
N SER A 207 23.48 -4.95 27.61
CA SER A 207 24.46 -4.15 28.35
C SER A 207 24.48 -2.69 27.93
N ASP A 208 24.78 -1.80 28.88
CA ASP A 208 25.10 -0.39 28.62
C ASP A 208 26.31 0.03 29.48
N ASP A 209 27.37 0.47 28.81
CA ASP A 209 28.62 0.94 29.43
C ASP A 209 28.67 2.46 29.58
N PHE A 210 27.60 3.16 29.16
CA PHE A 210 27.44 4.61 29.20
C PHE A 210 28.59 5.42 28.57
N ASN A 211 29.38 4.83 27.68
CA ASN A 211 30.49 5.52 26.99
C ASN A 211 30.04 6.38 25.80
N ALA A 212 28.77 6.28 25.39
CA ALA A 212 28.21 6.98 24.23
C ALA A 212 28.07 8.51 24.40
N GLY A 213 28.22 9.04 25.61
CA GLY A 213 28.14 10.48 25.91
C GLY A 213 26.71 11.03 26.05
N SER A 214 25.71 10.37 25.48
CA SER A 214 24.27 10.59 25.73
C SER A 214 23.56 9.26 26.01
N LEU A 215 22.46 9.30 26.77
CA LEU A 215 21.63 8.11 26.97
C LEU A 215 20.99 7.68 25.66
N SER A 216 20.94 6.37 25.43
CA SER A 216 20.17 5.78 24.33
C SER A 216 18.67 5.81 24.63
N ASP A 217 17.85 5.57 23.62
CA ASP A 217 16.38 5.47 23.77
C ASP A 217 15.94 4.24 24.59
N LEU A 218 16.89 3.36 24.97
CA LEU A 218 16.66 2.28 25.91
C LEU A 218 16.42 2.77 27.35
N TRP A 219 16.67 4.05 27.65
CA TRP A 219 16.50 4.60 28.99
C TRP A 219 15.55 5.79 29.00
N VAL A 220 14.45 5.64 29.74
CA VAL A 220 13.51 6.74 29.99
C VAL A 220 13.73 7.27 31.41
N THR A 221 14.10 8.55 31.52
CA THR A 221 14.48 9.16 32.80
C THR A 221 13.38 10.09 33.32
N SER A 222 13.32 10.27 34.65
CA SER A 222 12.40 11.21 35.29
C SER A 222 12.98 11.82 36.57
N THR A 223 12.44 12.97 36.96
CA THR A 223 12.75 13.68 38.20
C THR A 223 11.44 13.99 38.93
N SER A 224 11.20 13.34 40.06
CA SER A 224 10.03 13.60 40.90
C SER A 224 10.30 14.68 41.95
N LYS A 225 11.57 14.93 42.30
CA LYS A 225 11.95 16.01 43.21
C LYS A 225 13.36 16.54 42.95
N GLY A 226 13.50 17.87 42.98
CA GLY A 226 14.75 18.55 42.64
C GLY A 226 14.79 18.94 41.16
N SER A 227 15.94 19.36 40.68
CA SER A 227 16.13 19.87 39.31
C SER A 227 17.09 19.05 38.46
N PHE A 228 17.58 17.92 38.98
CA PHE A 228 18.58 17.10 38.29
C PHE A 228 17.90 15.94 37.57
N GLN A 229 18.01 15.93 36.24
CA GLN A 229 17.58 14.81 35.42
C GLN A 229 18.73 13.79 35.28
N PRO A 230 18.47 12.48 35.49
CA PRO A 230 19.46 11.45 35.26
C PRO A 230 20.06 11.53 33.86
N GLN A 231 21.39 11.45 33.78
CA GLN A 231 22.13 11.58 32.54
C GLN A 231 23.54 11.00 32.68
N ILE A 232 24.21 10.78 31.56
CA ILE A 232 25.60 10.35 31.55
C ILE A 232 26.50 11.50 31.98
N ILE A 233 27.30 11.29 33.03
CA ILE A 233 28.33 12.22 33.50
C ILE A 233 29.62 11.43 33.67
N SER A 234 30.66 11.83 32.94
CA SER A 234 31.96 11.15 32.97
C SER A 234 31.83 9.64 32.72
N ASN A 235 31.05 9.27 31.69
CA ASN A 235 30.78 7.90 31.24
C ASN A 235 30.05 7.02 32.26
N ARG A 236 29.27 7.62 33.17
CA ARG A 236 28.42 6.89 34.12
C ARG A 236 27.04 7.49 34.14
N LEU A 237 26.02 6.67 34.30
CA LEU A 237 24.66 7.18 34.51
C LEU A 237 24.53 7.68 35.94
N ARG A 238 24.45 9.00 36.11
CA ARG A 238 24.23 9.64 37.42
C ARG A 238 22.73 9.80 37.66
N PHE A 239 22.27 9.37 38.84
CA PHE A 239 20.89 9.50 39.29
C PHE A 239 20.67 10.73 40.17
N THR A 240 21.57 11.01 41.11
CA THR A 240 21.47 12.21 41.95
C THR A 240 22.78 12.94 42.05
N GLN A 241 22.70 14.20 42.43
CA GLN A 241 23.82 15.00 42.87
C GLN A 241 23.90 14.99 44.40
N ALA A 242 25.03 15.43 44.97
CA ALA A 242 25.19 15.67 46.40
C ALA A 242 24.37 16.89 46.92
N VAL A 243 23.10 16.99 46.51
CA VAL A 243 22.11 18.03 46.84
C VAL A 243 20.99 17.40 47.66
N ARG A 244 20.42 18.15 48.60
CA ARG A 244 19.36 17.65 49.49
C ARG A 244 18.05 17.42 48.75
N ASN A 245 17.27 16.45 49.23
CA ASN A 245 15.88 16.19 48.82
C ASN A 245 15.69 15.95 47.30
N GLN A 246 16.58 15.17 46.67
CA GLN A 246 16.42 14.75 45.28
C GLN A 246 15.73 13.39 45.20
N ALA A 247 14.88 13.21 44.18
CA ALA A 247 14.37 11.91 43.76
C ALA A 247 14.26 11.87 42.25
N THR A 248 14.88 10.83 41.69
CA THR A 248 15.02 10.64 40.25
C THR A 248 14.88 9.16 39.92
N SER A 249 14.64 8.86 38.65
CA SER A 249 14.47 7.50 38.17
C SER A 249 14.89 7.33 36.71
N SER A 250 15.23 6.10 36.34
CA SER A 250 15.41 5.67 34.95
C SER A 250 14.76 4.30 34.77
N THR A 251 14.08 4.06 33.65
CA THR A 251 13.49 2.76 33.30
C THR A 251 14.06 2.25 32.00
N TYR A 252 14.54 1.00 32.02
CA TYR A 252 15.07 0.32 30.85
C TYR A 252 13.93 -0.17 29.95
N GLN A 253 13.94 0.20 28.66
CA GLN A 253 12.86 -0.03 27.71
C GLN A 253 12.85 -1.46 27.14
N ARG A 254 12.59 -2.44 28.01
CA ARG A 254 12.46 -3.84 27.64
C ARG A 254 11.50 -4.56 28.59
N LEU A 255 10.70 -5.48 28.05
CA LEU A 255 9.82 -6.33 28.84
C LEU A 255 10.54 -7.63 29.17
N PHE A 256 10.47 -8.02 30.43
CA PHE A 256 10.99 -9.29 30.92
C PHE A 256 9.82 -10.13 31.42
N PRO A 257 9.34 -11.13 30.67
CA PRO A 257 8.37 -12.10 31.18
C PRO A 257 8.78 -12.57 32.57
N ALA A 258 7.90 -12.45 33.54
CA ALA A 258 8.30 -12.53 34.94
C ALA A 258 8.09 -13.94 35.52
N ALA A 259 6.97 -14.59 35.20
CA ALA A 259 6.74 -16.00 35.52
C ALA A 259 7.54 -16.94 34.61
N ASP A 260 7.99 -18.08 35.15
CA ASP A 260 8.74 -19.11 34.42
C ASP A 260 9.99 -18.54 33.72
N ASN A 261 10.65 -17.58 34.35
CA ASN A 261 11.84 -16.90 33.82
C ASN A 261 12.88 -16.67 34.91
N LEU A 262 14.13 -16.48 34.47
CA LEU A 262 15.26 -16.07 35.29
C LEU A 262 15.71 -14.70 34.79
N VAL A 263 15.80 -13.72 35.68
CA VAL A 263 16.30 -12.36 35.39
C VAL A 263 17.50 -12.06 36.29
N GLU A 264 18.65 -11.75 35.69
CA GLU A 264 19.91 -11.41 36.37
C GLU A 264 20.30 -9.98 35.99
N ILE A 265 20.50 -9.11 36.98
CA ILE A 265 20.85 -7.70 36.79
C ILE A 265 22.20 -7.44 37.44
N GLU A 266 23.16 -6.96 36.67
CA GLU A 266 24.48 -6.53 37.13
C GLU A 266 24.75 -5.06 36.85
N PHE A 267 25.50 -4.41 37.75
CA PHE A 267 26.01 -3.06 37.54
C PHE A 267 27.12 -2.73 38.53
N ASP A 268 28.00 -1.82 38.13
CA ASP A 268 28.95 -1.16 39.01
C ASP A 268 28.26 0.02 39.69
N HIS A 269 28.47 0.20 40.99
CA HIS A 269 27.77 1.22 41.78
C HIS A 269 28.74 2.21 42.43
N PHE A 270 28.43 3.49 42.30
CA PHE A 270 29.20 4.58 42.89
C PHE A 270 28.34 5.50 43.76
N ALA A 271 28.81 5.78 44.98
CA ALA A 271 28.20 6.73 45.89
C ALA A 271 29.28 7.54 46.64
N TYR A 272 29.24 8.87 46.49
CA TYR A 272 30.31 9.76 46.96
C TYR A 272 29.97 11.26 46.92
N GLY A 273 30.87 12.08 47.46
CA GLY A 273 30.90 13.53 47.25
C GLY A 273 30.04 14.35 48.19
N GLY A 274 29.23 13.70 49.03
CA GLY A 274 28.44 14.29 50.10
C GLY A 274 28.77 13.70 51.47
N ASN A 275 27.75 13.32 52.23
CA ASN A 275 27.86 12.85 53.61
C ASN A 275 27.10 11.53 53.89
N GLY A 276 26.90 10.70 52.86
CA GLY A 276 26.54 9.29 53.00
C GLY A 276 25.05 8.96 52.98
N ALA A 277 24.26 9.58 52.09
CA ALA A 277 22.83 9.26 51.95
C ALA A 277 22.19 9.66 50.60
N ASP A 278 21.00 9.13 50.28
CA ASP A 278 20.37 7.98 50.95
C ASP A 278 20.78 6.68 50.24
N GLY A 279 20.73 6.65 48.91
CA GLY A 279 21.15 5.50 48.11
C GLY A 279 20.42 5.41 46.76
N ILE A 280 20.45 4.22 46.16
CA ILE A 280 19.66 3.86 44.97
C ILE A 280 18.74 2.66 45.23
N GLY A 281 17.63 2.59 44.49
CA GLY A 281 16.74 1.44 44.44
C GLY A 281 16.77 0.78 43.05
N ILE A 282 16.84 -0.54 42.99
CA ILE A 282 16.56 -1.33 41.78
C ILE A 282 15.16 -1.88 41.91
N VAL A 283 14.30 -1.60 40.93
CA VAL A 283 12.87 -1.85 41.00
C VAL A 283 12.46 -2.74 39.84
N LEU A 284 11.82 -3.86 40.15
CA LEU A 284 11.03 -4.63 39.19
C LEU A 284 9.55 -4.30 39.43
N SER A 285 8.88 -3.79 38.41
CA SER A 285 7.47 -3.39 38.46
C SER A 285 6.63 -4.16 37.45
N ASP A 286 5.35 -4.34 37.76
CA ASP A 286 4.34 -4.85 36.83
C ASP A 286 4.25 -3.93 35.60
N ALA A 287 4.52 -4.48 34.41
CA ALA A 287 4.53 -3.72 33.16
C ALA A 287 3.15 -3.17 32.76
N LEU A 288 2.06 -3.73 33.31
CA LEU A 288 0.70 -3.23 33.06
C LEU A 288 0.43 -1.91 33.77
N VAL A 289 1.26 -1.50 34.74
CA VAL A 289 1.13 -0.24 35.47
C VAL A 289 2.25 0.70 35.02
N THR A 290 1.89 1.91 34.58
CA THR A 290 2.91 2.87 34.10
C THR A 290 3.83 3.27 35.27
N PRO A 291 5.15 3.01 35.17
CA PRO A 291 6.06 3.26 36.29
C PRO A 291 6.08 4.74 36.71
N ARG A 292 5.96 4.98 38.01
CA ARG A 292 6.11 6.30 38.65
C ARG A 292 6.95 6.14 39.92
N ALA A 293 7.96 6.99 40.08
CA ALA A 293 8.84 6.92 41.24
C ALA A 293 8.09 7.19 42.56
N GLY A 294 8.41 6.41 43.59
CA GLY A 294 7.88 6.57 44.93
C GLY A 294 8.57 7.67 45.75
N ALA A 295 8.38 7.62 47.07
CA ALA A 295 8.82 8.67 47.98
C ALA A 295 10.36 8.80 48.08
N PHE A 296 10.84 10.05 48.10
CA PHE A 296 12.26 10.39 48.22
C PHE A 296 12.86 10.10 49.61
N GLY A 297 14.17 10.15 49.77
CA GLY A 297 14.88 9.94 51.04
C GLY A 297 15.00 8.46 51.40
N GLY A 298 14.73 8.11 52.66
CA GLY A 298 14.85 6.74 53.19
C GLY A 298 14.16 5.61 52.40
N PRO A 299 12.99 5.83 51.75
CA PRO A 299 12.35 4.83 50.88
C PRO A 299 13.00 4.65 49.50
N LEU A 300 14.05 5.42 49.18
CA LEU A 300 14.86 5.34 47.97
C LEU A 300 14.07 5.40 46.65
N GLY A 301 12.91 6.07 46.64
CA GLY A 301 12.05 6.13 45.46
C GLY A 301 11.30 4.84 45.16
N TYR A 302 11.37 3.80 46.01
CA TYR A 302 10.56 2.59 45.90
C TYR A 302 9.36 2.61 46.86
N GLY A 303 9.61 2.86 48.15
CA GLY A 303 8.56 2.86 49.17
C GLY A 303 7.80 4.19 49.31
N PHE A 304 6.81 4.23 50.19
CA PHE A 304 5.94 5.40 50.40
C PHE A 304 6.28 6.21 51.68
N LYS A 305 5.72 7.42 51.79
CA LYS A 305 5.56 8.18 53.05
C LYS A 305 4.12 8.67 53.17
N PRO A 306 3.69 9.17 54.35
CA PRO A 306 2.36 9.76 54.46
C PRO A 306 2.15 10.90 53.45
N ASN A 307 1.14 10.76 52.59
CA ASN A 307 0.81 11.62 51.44
C ASN A 307 1.85 11.65 50.30
N GLU A 308 2.77 10.69 50.25
CA GLU A 308 3.70 10.49 49.12
C GLU A 308 3.67 8.99 48.75
N PRO A 309 2.98 8.61 47.65
CA PRO A 309 2.83 7.20 47.28
C PRO A 309 4.17 6.52 47.00
N GLY A 310 4.19 5.19 47.11
CA GLY A 310 5.30 4.35 46.69
C GLY A 310 5.36 4.20 45.16
N PHE A 311 6.32 3.42 44.68
CA PHE A 311 6.56 3.25 43.26
C PHE A 311 5.38 2.55 42.58
N ALA A 312 4.79 3.18 41.57
CA ALA A 312 3.63 2.63 40.87
C ALA A 312 3.99 1.32 40.15
N GLY A 313 3.19 0.27 40.41
CA GLY A 313 3.45 -1.08 39.90
C GLY A 313 4.60 -1.81 40.61
N GLY A 314 5.22 -1.22 41.64
CA GLY A 314 6.40 -1.79 42.29
C GLY A 314 6.13 -3.17 42.90
N TRP A 315 6.77 -4.21 42.37
CA TRP A 315 6.63 -5.59 42.84
C TRP A 315 7.80 -6.04 43.72
N LEU A 316 9.02 -5.66 43.37
CA LEU A 316 10.23 -5.93 44.15
C LEU A 316 11.17 -4.72 44.12
N GLY A 317 11.59 -4.25 45.28
CA GLY A 317 12.53 -3.14 45.42
C GLY A 317 13.78 -3.55 46.19
N VAL A 318 14.94 -3.41 45.57
CA VAL A 318 16.26 -3.67 46.15
C VAL A 318 16.97 -2.35 46.42
N GLY A 319 17.07 -1.97 47.69
CA GLY A 319 17.73 -0.74 48.10
C GLY A 319 19.20 -0.96 48.42
N ILE A 320 20.10 -0.27 47.71
CA ILE A 320 21.52 -0.13 48.07
C ILE A 320 21.64 1.15 48.89
N ASP A 321 21.76 1.00 50.20
CA ASP A 321 21.42 2.03 51.18
C ASP A 321 22.62 2.41 52.05
N GLU A 322 23.06 3.66 51.95
CA GLU A 322 24.20 4.20 52.68
C GLU A 322 23.81 4.58 54.12
N TYR A 323 22.67 5.26 54.24
CA TYR A 323 22.20 5.83 55.50
C TYR A 323 21.49 4.80 56.38
N GLY A 324 20.84 3.82 55.75
CA GLY A 324 20.24 2.65 56.36
C GLY A 324 18.73 2.73 56.60
N ASN A 325 18.05 3.76 56.11
CA ASN A 325 16.62 3.97 56.35
C ASN A 325 15.71 3.14 55.43
N PHE A 326 16.20 2.57 54.34
CA PHE A 326 15.41 1.68 53.49
C PHE A 326 14.93 0.44 54.24
N SER A 327 15.70 -0.03 55.23
CA SER A 327 15.29 -1.12 56.13
C SER A 327 14.28 -0.70 57.21
N ARG A 328 13.95 0.59 57.32
CA ARG A 328 13.10 1.17 58.38
C ARG A 328 11.85 1.87 57.85
N GLU A 329 11.98 2.62 56.77
CA GLU A 329 10.97 3.51 56.20
C GLU A 329 10.52 2.99 54.83
N GLY A 330 9.35 3.42 54.35
CA GLY A 330 8.89 3.06 52.99
C GLY A 330 7.91 1.89 52.89
N GLY A 331 7.37 1.36 53.99
CA GLY A 331 6.42 0.25 53.92
C GLY A 331 5.78 -0.14 55.25
N GLN A 332 4.79 -1.02 55.17
CA GLN A 332 4.02 -1.53 56.30
C GLN A 332 4.67 -2.80 56.90
N GLY A 333 4.23 -3.17 58.11
CA GLY A 333 4.64 -4.42 58.77
C GLY A 333 5.94 -4.33 59.57
N PHE A 334 6.56 -5.49 59.83
CA PHE A 334 7.82 -5.56 60.57
C PHE A 334 8.98 -4.94 59.78
N ALA A 335 9.83 -4.20 60.47
CA ALA A 335 11.06 -3.64 59.92
C ALA A 335 12.18 -3.78 60.98
N PRO A 336 13.40 -4.22 60.62
CA PRO A 336 14.49 -4.38 61.57
C PRO A 336 15.02 -3.04 62.11
N GLY A 337 14.57 -1.90 61.57
CA GLY A 337 15.06 -0.57 61.89
C GLY A 337 16.27 -0.21 61.01
N ARG A 338 16.99 0.86 61.38
CA ARG A 338 18.06 1.42 60.52
C ARG A 338 19.23 0.44 60.39
N ARG A 339 19.69 0.15 59.16
CA ARG A 339 20.86 -0.69 58.86
C ARG A 339 21.79 0.02 57.89
N ARG A 340 22.84 0.65 58.41
CA ARG A 340 23.74 1.51 57.62
C ARG A 340 24.57 0.68 56.65
N GLN A 341 24.90 1.26 55.49
CA GLN A 341 25.83 0.67 54.53
C GLN A 341 25.41 -0.77 54.21
N SER A 342 24.19 -0.91 53.69
CA SER A 342 23.46 -2.18 53.63
C SER A 342 22.76 -2.34 52.28
N VAL A 343 22.34 -3.57 52.00
CA VAL A 343 21.35 -3.87 50.97
C VAL A 343 20.12 -4.48 51.61
N ALA A 344 18.92 -4.14 51.14
CA ALA A 344 17.66 -4.69 51.63
C ALA A 344 16.62 -4.84 50.53
N ILE A 345 15.67 -5.74 50.73
CA ILE A 345 14.61 -6.11 49.80
C ILE A 345 13.27 -5.72 50.42
N ARG A 346 12.43 -5.05 49.61
CA ARG A 346 11.02 -4.79 49.90
C ARG A 346 10.13 -5.43 48.84
N GLY A 347 8.97 -5.92 49.28
CA GLY A 347 7.96 -6.53 48.42
C GLY A 347 6.98 -5.51 47.85
N SER A 348 5.94 -6.01 47.19
CA SER A 348 4.96 -5.29 46.41
C SER A 348 4.14 -4.30 47.23
N GLY A 349 3.73 -3.20 46.60
CA GLY A 349 2.80 -2.26 47.19
C GLY A 349 2.08 -1.40 46.17
N LEU A 350 1.06 -0.69 46.65
CA LEU A 350 0.25 0.25 45.89
C LEU A 350 0.02 1.47 46.77
N ASP A 351 0.30 2.66 46.24
CA ASP A 351 0.21 3.93 46.95
C ASP A 351 0.88 3.90 48.34
N GLU A 352 0.10 3.98 49.42
CA GLU A 352 0.58 3.96 50.81
C GLU A 352 0.33 2.60 51.51
N THR A 353 0.14 1.53 50.74
CA THR A 353 -0.14 0.18 51.24
C THR A 353 0.88 -0.85 50.74
N GLY A 354 1.24 -1.82 51.58
CA GLY A 354 2.25 -2.84 51.22
C GLY A 354 3.70 -2.41 51.44
N TYR A 355 4.57 -2.66 50.47
CA TYR A 355 6.02 -2.36 50.49
C TYR A 355 6.80 -2.99 51.65
N ARG A 356 6.37 -4.18 52.08
CA ARG A 356 6.88 -4.84 53.30
C ARG A 356 8.36 -5.15 53.20
N TYR A 357 9.10 -5.02 54.30
CA TYR A 357 10.48 -5.49 54.37
C TYR A 357 10.53 -7.02 54.30
N LEU A 358 11.31 -7.57 53.38
CA LEU A 358 11.42 -9.02 53.16
C LEU A 358 12.70 -9.58 53.76
N ALA A 359 13.84 -9.02 53.35
CA ALA A 359 15.16 -9.51 53.70
C ALA A 359 16.22 -8.41 53.53
N GLY A 360 17.44 -8.67 53.97
CA GLY A 360 18.55 -7.75 53.79
C GLY A 360 19.86 -8.27 54.33
N ALA A 361 20.93 -7.50 54.15
CA ALA A 361 22.27 -7.86 54.61
C ALA A 361 22.31 -8.03 56.14
N CYS A 362 23.45 -8.48 56.66
CA CYS A 362 23.66 -8.70 58.10
C CYS A 362 22.57 -9.59 58.75
N ASN A 363 22.30 -10.75 58.14
CA ASN A 363 21.31 -11.75 58.57
C ASN A 363 19.88 -11.19 58.62
N ASN A 364 19.35 -10.75 57.48
CA ASN A 364 18.01 -10.13 57.37
C ASN A 364 17.84 -8.95 58.32
N GLY A 365 18.90 -8.16 58.46
CA GLY A 365 18.98 -7.04 59.38
C GLY A 365 19.03 -7.43 60.86
N GLN A 366 19.19 -8.69 61.26
CA GLN A 366 19.18 -9.07 62.68
C GLN A 366 20.52 -8.85 63.38
N THR A 367 21.62 -8.72 62.63
CA THR A 367 22.97 -8.46 63.18
C THR A 367 23.48 -7.08 62.77
N ASN A 368 24.58 -6.62 63.38
CA ASN A 368 25.19 -5.31 63.12
C ASN A 368 24.20 -4.11 63.25
N THR A 369 23.25 -4.19 64.18
CA THR A 369 22.12 -3.25 64.32
C THR A 369 22.50 -1.79 64.56
N GLY A 370 23.71 -1.52 65.07
CA GLY A 370 24.28 -0.18 65.23
C GLY A 370 25.46 0.12 64.30
N GLY A 371 25.93 -0.84 63.52
CA GLY A 371 27.14 -0.77 62.68
C GLY A 371 26.84 -0.62 61.18
N SER A 372 27.87 -0.86 60.36
CA SER A 372 27.73 -1.06 58.91
C SER A 372 27.47 -2.53 58.62
N CYS A 373 26.51 -2.84 57.74
CA CYS A 373 26.21 -4.23 57.39
C CYS A 373 27.17 -4.78 56.32
N LEU A 374 27.80 -3.90 55.54
CA LEU A 374 28.78 -4.26 54.52
C LEU A 374 30.16 -3.65 54.80
N SER A 375 31.21 -4.39 54.42
CA SER A 375 32.61 -3.95 54.43
C SER A 375 33.30 -4.43 53.14
N PRO A 376 33.97 -3.55 52.37
CA PRO A 376 33.98 -2.09 52.48
C PRO A 376 32.58 -1.44 52.44
N THR A 377 32.47 -0.22 52.96
CA THR A 377 31.21 0.53 52.99
C THR A 377 30.67 0.79 51.58
N VAL A 378 29.36 1.06 51.46
CA VAL A 378 28.72 1.43 50.19
C VAL A 378 29.17 2.84 49.78
N ASP A 379 29.25 3.75 50.75
CA ASP A 379 29.67 5.16 50.62
C ASP A 379 31.19 5.32 50.43
N ASN A 380 31.57 6.46 49.85
CA ASN A 380 32.91 6.92 49.53
C ASN A 380 33.69 5.96 48.61
N ASN A 381 33.01 5.38 47.63
CA ASN A 381 33.57 4.34 46.76
C ASN A 381 33.99 4.85 45.36
N ASN A 382 34.06 6.16 45.14
CA ASN A 382 34.47 6.75 43.86
C ASN A 382 35.98 6.66 43.57
N SER A 383 36.78 6.40 44.60
CA SER A 383 38.20 6.13 44.49
C SER A 383 38.52 4.83 45.20
N GLY A 384 39.00 3.81 44.48
CA GLY A 384 39.29 2.49 45.06
C GLY A 384 38.86 1.34 44.16
N SER A 385 38.63 0.16 44.76
CA SER A 385 38.11 -1.02 44.05
C SER A 385 36.63 -0.83 43.74
N VAL A 386 36.23 -1.09 42.49
CA VAL A 386 34.83 -0.98 42.03
C VAL A 386 33.91 -1.93 42.81
N HIS A 387 32.72 -1.47 43.14
CA HIS A 387 31.68 -2.28 43.78
C HIS A 387 30.67 -2.73 42.74
N ARG A 388 30.73 -3.99 42.33
CA ARG A 388 29.77 -4.58 41.39
C ARG A 388 28.71 -5.35 42.14
N TYR A 389 27.44 -5.12 41.81
CA TYR A 389 26.29 -5.83 42.37
C TYR A 389 25.67 -6.73 41.33
N ARG A 390 25.09 -7.83 41.80
CA ARG A 390 24.30 -8.75 41.01
C ARG A 390 23.03 -9.10 41.75
N ILE A 391 21.89 -8.99 41.09
CA ILE A 391 20.57 -9.32 41.60
C ILE A 391 20.00 -10.40 40.69
N VAL A 392 19.69 -11.56 41.27
CA VAL A 392 19.08 -12.69 40.55
C VAL A 392 17.66 -12.87 41.07
N VAL A 393 16.70 -12.89 40.15
CA VAL A 393 15.29 -13.21 40.41
C VAL A 393 14.94 -14.44 39.58
N ASP A 394 14.80 -15.58 40.24
CA ASP A 394 14.48 -16.86 39.63
C ASP A 394 13.05 -17.25 39.96
N SER A 395 12.17 -17.12 38.97
CA SER A 395 10.75 -17.49 39.04
C SER A 395 10.44 -18.71 38.15
N GLN A 396 11.45 -19.53 37.82
CA GLN A 396 11.28 -20.71 36.96
C GLN A 396 10.44 -21.82 37.61
N VAL A 397 10.30 -21.78 38.94
CA VAL A 397 9.51 -22.75 39.71
C VAL A 397 8.19 -22.12 40.10
N SER A 398 7.08 -22.73 39.66
CA SER A 398 5.72 -22.29 40.01
C SER A 398 5.55 -22.06 41.52
N ASN A 399 4.93 -20.93 41.88
CA ASN A 399 4.72 -20.46 43.25
C ASN A 399 6.01 -20.20 44.06
N GLN A 400 7.16 -20.10 43.41
CA GLN A 400 8.41 -19.64 44.02
C GLN A 400 9.01 -18.51 43.20
N SER A 401 9.65 -17.57 43.89
CA SER A 401 10.52 -16.59 43.26
C SER A 401 11.71 -16.36 44.17
N GLN A 402 12.84 -16.95 43.81
CA GLN A 402 14.07 -16.88 44.60
C GLN A 402 14.82 -15.59 44.25
N VAL A 403 15.04 -14.74 45.25
CA VAL A 403 15.82 -13.51 45.09
C VAL A 403 17.15 -13.66 45.82
N GLU A 404 18.25 -13.55 45.08
CA GLU A 404 19.61 -13.51 45.63
C GLU A 404 20.32 -12.24 45.20
N ILE A 405 21.05 -11.62 46.12
CA ILE A 405 21.85 -10.44 45.85
C ILE A 405 23.29 -10.72 46.25
N SER A 406 24.19 -10.55 45.29
CA SER A 406 25.62 -10.71 45.44
C SER A 406 26.38 -9.41 45.20
N ARG A 407 27.56 -9.29 45.82
CA ARG A 407 28.48 -8.16 45.62
C ARG A 407 29.90 -8.65 45.38
N LYS A 408 30.61 -7.97 44.48
CA LYS A 408 32.03 -8.19 44.15
C LYS A 408 32.81 -6.88 44.31
N ILE A 409 34.01 -6.95 44.88
CA ILE A 409 34.89 -5.80 45.11
C ILE A 409 36.14 -5.95 44.24
N GLY A 410 36.32 -5.04 43.27
CA GLY A 410 37.43 -5.10 42.31
C GLY A 410 37.52 -6.47 41.62
N ASN A 411 38.72 -7.06 41.64
CA ASN A 411 38.97 -8.39 41.07
C ASN A 411 38.66 -9.56 42.02
N GLY A 412 37.93 -9.31 43.12
CA GLY A 412 37.52 -10.35 44.08
C GLY A 412 36.47 -11.32 43.52
N ASN A 413 36.10 -12.32 44.33
CA ASN A 413 35.00 -13.23 44.00
C ASN A 413 33.65 -12.62 44.39
N TRP A 414 32.58 -13.07 43.72
CA TRP A 414 31.21 -12.77 44.12
C TRP A 414 30.92 -13.32 45.52
N GLN A 415 30.28 -12.50 46.35
CA GLN A 415 29.81 -12.88 47.68
C GLN A 415 28.32 -12.61 47.79
N SER A 416 27.55 -13.64 48.16
CA SER A 416 26.13 -13.47 48.49
C SER A 416 26.01 -12.60 49.75
N ILE A 417 25.22 -11.53 49.65
CA ILE A 417 24.98 -10.57 50.74
C ILE A 417 23.55 -10.64 51.26
N VAL A 418 22.58 -11.05 50.42
CA VAL A 418 21.18 -11.29 50.78
C VAL A 418 20.68 -12.51 50.00
N GLY A 419 20.00 -13.43 50.68
CA GLY A 419 19.36 -14.58 50.05
C GLY A 419 20.29 -15.77 49.76
N PRO A 420 19.82 -16.73 48.92
CA PRO A 420 18.53 -16.74 48.23
C PRO A 420 17.34 -16.72 49.19
N VAL A 421 16.31 -15.93 48.89
CA VAL A 421 15.04 -15.86 49.64
C VAL A 421 13.87 -16.10 48.70
N ASN A 422 12.99 -17.04 49.04
CA ASN A 422 11.71 -17.17 48.35
C ASN A 422 10.78 -16.02 48.76
N VAL A 423 10.66 -14.99 47.93
CA VAL A 423 9.86 -13.81 48.27
C VAL A 423 8.35 -14.09 48.28
N LEU A 424 7.91 -15.22 47.70
CA LEU A 424 6.52 -15.67 47.72
C LEU A 424 6.15 -16.48 48.98
N ASP A 425 7.08 -16.71 49.91
CA ASP A 425 6.75 -17.37 51.18
C ASP A 425 5.64 -16.59 51.90
N SER A 426 4.63 -17.32 52.39
CA SER A 426 3.42 -16.75 53.00
C SER A 426 3.65 -15.71 54.11
N GLN A 427 4.82 -15.74 54.78
CA GLN A 427 5.21 -14.76 55.79
C GLN A 427 5.37 -13.33 55.23
N TYR A 428 5.70 -13.21 53.94
CA TYR A 428 6.00 -11.94 53.28
C TYR A 428 4.76 -11.24 52.74
N ASN A 429 3.67 -11.98 52.49
CA ASN A 429 2.45 -11.47 51.88
C ASN A 429 2.74 -10.69 50.58
N GLN A 430 3.60 -11.27 49.76
CA GLN A 430 4.00 -10.75 48.46
C GLN A 430 2.90 -11.02 47.42
N ALA A 431 2.66 -10.07 46.51
CA ALA A 431 1.76 -10.30 45.38
C ALA A 431 2.31 -11.41 44.47
N ALA A 432 1.43 -12.04 43.69
CA ALA A 432 1.85 -12.98 42.65
C ALA A 432 2.87 -12.33 41.70
N VAL A 433 3.72 -13.15 41.08
CA VAL A 433 4.65 -12.68 40.05
C VAL A 433 3.84 -12.05 38.91
N PRO A 434 4.17 -10.81 38.46
CA PRO A 434 3.53 -10.18 37.30
C PRO A 434 3.65 -11.04 36.04
N ALA A 435 2.91 -10.68 34.99
CA ALA A 435 3.12 -11.29 33.67
C ALA A 435 4.47 -10.87 33.08
N ASP A 436 4.76 -9.57 33.14
CA ASP A 436 6.01 -8.98 32.67
C ASP A 436 6.54 -7.95 33.67
N PHE A 437 7.86 -7.90 33.80
CA PHE A 437 8.57 -6.85 34.53
C PHE A 437 9.01 -5.72 33.60
N LEU A 438 8.93 -4.50 34.13
CA LEU A 438 9.80 -3.38 33.76
C LEU A 438 10.88 -3.21 34.84
N LEU A 439 12.08 -2.85 34.39
CA LEU A 439 13.23 -2.60 35.26
C LEU A 439 13.51 -1.11 35.38
N SER A 440 13.46 -0.59 36.60
CA SER A 440 13.80 0.80 36.91
C SER A 440 14.91 0.90 37.95
N VAL A 441 15.70 1.98 37.86
CA VAL A 441 16.67 2.39 38.87
C VAL A 441 16.25 3.75 39.39
N THR A 442 16.09 3.86 40.70
CA THR A 442 15.72 5.10 41.39
C THR A 442 16.90 5.63 42.19
N GLY A 443 17.09 6.94 42.24
CA GLY A 443 18.10 7.59 43.07
C GLY A 443 17.46 8.55 44.04
N SER A 444 17.97 8.61 45.27
CA SER A 444 17.41 9.55 46.24
C SER A 444 18.39 10.11 47.27
N THR A 445 18.11 11.36 47.67
CA THR A 445 18.77 12.05 48.79
C THR A 445 17.73 12.70 49.70
N GLY A 446 18.13 12.97 50.93
CA GLY A 446 17.27 13.54 51.97
C GLY A 446 17.96 14.70 52.66
N GLY A 447 18.05 14.65 53.99
CA GLY A 447 18.82 15.62 54.78
C GLY A 447 20.34 15.48 54.60
N SER A 448 20.78 14.25 54.30
CA SER A 448 22.14 13.89 53.87
C SER A 448 22.13 13.60 52.36
N THR A 449 23.30 13.62 51.73
CA THR A 449 23.45 13.65 50.28
C THR A 449 24.64 12.84 49.79
N ASN A 450 24.60 12.42 48.53
CA ASN A 450 25.70 11.90 47.75
C ASN A 450 25.34 11.97 46.25
N ASN A 451 26.37 11.95 45.40
CA ASN A 451 26.19 11.58 44.00
C ASN A 451 25.99 10.07 43.96
N HIS A 452 24.93 9.60 43.27
CA HIS A 452 24.70 8.18 43.04
C HIS A 452 24.80 7.89 41.54
N GLU A 453 25.61 6.91 41.17
CA GLU A 453 25.86 6.56 39.77
C GLU A 453 25.93 5.04 39.60
N ILE A 454 25.60 4.60 38.38
CA ILE A 454 25.90 3.24 37.93
C ILE A 454 26.74 3.26 36.65
N ASP A 455 27.46 2.17 36.42
CA ASP A 455 28.24 1.91 35.21
C ASP A 455 28.22 0.41 34.86
N ASN A 456 28.64 0.05 33.65
CA ASN A 456 28.72 -1.34 33.17
C ASN A 456 27.47 -2.16 33.51
N PHE A 457 26.30 -1.59 33.20
CA PHE A 457 25.00 -2.20 33.44
C PHE A 457 24.80 -3.38 32.49
N GLU A 458 24.28 -4.49 33.01
CA GLU A 458 23.89 -5.65 32.24
C GLU A 458 22.62 -6.26 32.83
N VAL A 459 21.68 -6.65 31.98
CA VAL A 459 20.52 -7.45 32.38
C VAL A 459 20.41 -8.66 31.46
N CYS A 460 20.42 -9.86 32.06
CA CYS A 460 20.29 -11.12 31.37
C CYS A 460 18.96 -11.78 31.73
N ALA A 461 18.25 -12.33 30.75
CA ALA A 461 17.05 -13.12 31.02
C ALA A 461 16.87 -14.28 30.05
N LEU A 462 16.25 -15.39 30.47
CA LEU A 462 15.97 -16.51 29.56
C LEU A 462 15.00 -16.11 28.45
N ARG A 463 14.03 -15.25 28.81
CA ARG A 463 13.08 -14.62 27.90
C ARG A 463 13.04 -13.12 28.12
N SER A 464 13.03 -12.35 27.04
CA SER A 464 12.85 -10.89 27.05
C SER A 464 12.38 -10.42 25.68
N ARG A 465 11.63 -9.32 25.61
CA ARG A 465 11.17 -8.74 24.34
C ARG A 465 11.33 -7.22 24.31
N PRO A 466 11.68 -6.62 23.16
CA PRO A 466 11.69 -5.16 23.00
C PRO A 466 10.29 -4.57 23.20
N ILE A 467 10.23 -3.25 23.39
CA ILE A 467 9.00 -2.48 23.31
C ILE A 467 8.97 -1.89 21.89
N ASP A 468 8.33 -2.59 20.95
CA ASP A 468 8.38 -2.25 19.51
C ASP A 468 7.56 -1.01 19.18
N GLU A 469 6.37 -0.86 19.79
CA GLU A 469 5.60 0.38 19.78
C GLU A 469 5.11 0.72 21.18
N GLN A 470 5.28 1.99 21.57
CA GLN A 470 4.97 2.48 22.91
C GLN A 470 3.97 3.64 22.83
N ILE A 471 2.99 3.65 23.71
CA ILE A 471 2.10 4.80 23.90
C ILE A 471 2.89 5.88 24.64
N ASP A 472 2.99 7.10 24.11
CA ASP A 472 3.72 8.16 24.81
C ASP A 472 2.96 8.63 26.05
N HIS A 473 1.66 8.94 25.92
CA HIS A 473 0.76 9.28 27.03
C HIS A 473 -0.71 9.13 26.62
N PHE A 474 -1.62 9.24 27.58
CA PHE A 474 -3.06 9.33 27.31
C PHE A 474 -3.58 10.76 27.44
N ARG A 475 -4.56 11.08 26.59
CA ARG A 475 -5.36 12.31 26.66
C ARG A 475 -6.81 11.96 26.93
N ILE A 476 -7.40 12.60 27.93
CA ILE A 476 -8.76 12.33 28.41
C ILE A 476 -9.62 13.58 28.23
N THR A 477 -10.76 13.48 27.54
CA THR A 477 -11.73 14.58 27.42
C THR A 477 -13.03 14.23 28.14
N HIS A 478 -13.58 15.21 28.86
CA HIS A 478 -14.87 15.11 29.54
C HIS A 478 -15.50 16.50 29.68
N THR A 479 -16.75 16.56 30.12
CA THR A 479 -17.51 17.82 30.28
C THR A 479 -17.19 18.56 31.58
N GLY A 480 -16.43 17.95 32.49
CA GLY A 480 -16.10 18.49 33.83
C GLY A 480 -17.23 18.34 34.87
N GLN A 481 -18.45 18.04 34.44
CA GLN A 481 -19.63 17.94 35.30
C GLN A 481 -20.40 16.63 35.05
N GLY A 482 -20.93 16.03 36.12
CA GLY A 482 -21.77 14.85 36.08
C GLY A 482 -22.97 14.98 37.02
N ILE A 483 -23.98 14.14 36.83
CA ILE A 483 -25.18 14.11 37.69
C ILE A 483 -25.26 12.75 38.35
N THR A 484 -25.56 12.71 39.65
CA THR A 484 -25.49 11.48 40.46
C THR A 484 -26.42 10.37 39.99
N CYS A 485 -27.50 10.72 39.29
CA CYS A 485 -28.47 9.78 38.75
C CYS A 485 -28.21 9.35 37.29
N ASN A 486 -27.21 9.91 36.62
CA ASN A 486 -26.85 9.57 35.24
C ASN A 486 -25.38 9.09 35.12
N LYS A 487 -25.00 8.59 33.94
CA LYS A 487 -23.61 8.33 33.57
C LYS A 487 -23.00 9.54 32.87
N SER A 488 -21.72 9.80 33.12
CA SER A 488 -20.94 10.82 32.42
C SER A 488 -20.03 10.16 31.39
N GLU A 489 -20.01 10.74 30.20
CA GLU A 489 -19.13 10.31 29.11
C GLU A 489 -17.69 10.80 29.31
N VAL A 490 -16.73 9.95 28.98
CA VAL A 490 -15.29 10.24 28.99
C VAL A 490 -14.68 9.63 27.73
N THR A 491 -13.98 10.43 26.94
CA THR A 491 -13.21 9.94 25.79
C THR A 491 -11.74 9.86 26.14
N ILE A 492 -11.07 8.78 25.75
CA ILE A 492 -9.64 8.55 25.97
C ILE A 492 -8.96 8.41 24.61
N ARG A 493 -7.80 9.04 24.44
CA ARG A 493 -6.95 9.00 23.26
C ARG A 493 -5.57 8.46 23.64
N ALA A 494 -5.06 7.51 22.86
CA ALA A 494 -3.70 6.98 23.01
C ALA A 494 -2.75 7.74 22.07
N CYS A 495 -1.91 8.60 22.63
CA CYS A 495 -0.98 9.41 21.84
C CYS A 495 0.28 8.61 21.51
N LYS A 496 0.63 8.52 20.21
CA LYS A 496 1.88 7.88 19.77
C LYS A 496 3.10 8.80 19.94
N ASN A 497 2.87 10.12 20.05
CA ASN A 497 3.92 11.12 20.25
C ASN A 497 3.53 12.21 21.28
N ALA A 498 4.52 13.00 21.71
CA ALA A 498 4.36 14.00 22.77
C ALA A 498 3.32 15.10 22.46
N THR A 499 3.16 15.47 21.18
CA THR A 499 2.15 16.45 20.74
C THR A 499 0.76 15.85 20.59
N CYS A 500 0.65 14.52 20.58
CA CYS A 500 -0.54 13.75 20.21
C CYS A 500 -1.05 14.09 18.80
N SER A 501 -0.14 14.44 17.89
CA SER A 501 -0.47 14.62 16.46
C SER A 501 -0.57 13.29 15.72
N GLU A 502 -0.05 12.22 16.33
CA GLU A 502 -0.20 10.83 15.89
C GLU A 502 -0.84 10.04 17.02
N LEU A 503 -1.76 9.15 16.67
CA LEU A 503 -2.44 8.25 17.61
C LEU A 503 -1.93 6.83 17.45
N PHE A 504 -1.99 6.06 18.54
CA PHE A 504 -1.71 4.64 18.52
C PHE A 504 -2.98 3.88 18.10
N THR A 505 -3.03 3.34 16.88
CA THR A 505 -4.28 2.84 16.27
C THR A 505 -4.58 1.37 16.52
N ASP A 506 -3.61 0.58 16.96
CA ASP A 506 -3.85 -0.82 17.33
C ASP A 506 -4.67 -0.94 18.62
N THR A 507 -5.01 -2.17 19.01
CA THR A 507 -5.81 -2.41 20.22
C THR A 507 -5.04 -1.96 21.46
N VAL A 508 -5.62 -1.04 22.22
CA VAL A 508 -5.13 -0.62 23.53
C VAL A 508 -6.09 -1.11 24.60
N THR A 509 -5.57 -1.80 25.60
CA THR A 509 -6.30 -2.08 26.84
C THR A 509 -5.78 -1.15 27.92
N VAL A 510 -6.68 -0.40 28.58
CA VAL A 510 -6.36 0.58 29.61
C VAL A 510 -6.95 0.17 30.96
N SER A 511 -6.22 0.46 32.03
CA SER A 511 -6.72 0.41 33.40
C SER A 511 -7.04 1.82 33.87
N LEU A 512 -8.32 2.11 34.06
CA LEU A 512 -8.84 3.41 34.43
C LEU A 512 -8.92 3.60 35.95
N ASP A 513 -8.67 4.82 36.39
CA ASP A 513 -8.89 5.26 37.77
C ASP A 513 -10.07 6.26 37.82
N PRO A 514 -10.92 6.25 38.86
CA PRO A 514 -10.88 5.39 40.05
C PRO A 514 -11.26 3.94 39.74
N SER A 515 -10.45 2.99 40.19
CA SER A 515 -10.80 1.56 40.12
C SER A 515 -12.06 1.21 40.96
N SER A 516 -12.35 2.01 41.98
CA SER A 516 -13.60 1.96 42.75
C SER A 516 -14.06 3.35 43.18
N VAL A 517 -15.36 3.62 43.09
CA VAL A 517 -15.92 4.94 43.38
C VAL A 517 -16.51 4.99 44.79
N SER A 518 -15.96 5.87 45.63
CA SER A 518 -16.52 6.16 46.96
C SER A 518 -17.93 6.74 46.84
N GLY A 519 -18.86 6.24 47.64
CA GLY A 519 -20.30 6.54 47.54
C GLY A 519 -21.07 5.66 46.55
N GLY A 520 -20.39 4.72 45.86
CA GLY A 520 -20.97 3.81 44.88
C GLY A 520 -20.99 4.39 43.46
N GLY A 521 -21.08 3.49 42.47
CA GLY A 521 -20.95 3.82 41.05
C GLY A 521 -19.81 3.01 40.42
N GLY A 522 -19.10 3.61 39.47
CA GLY A 522 -17.97 3.02 38.76
C GLY A 522 -18.05 3.20 37.24
N TRP A 523 -17.01 2.73 36.56
CA TRP A 523 -16.96 2.61 35.11
C TRP A 523 -17.95 1.54 34.62
N GLU A 524 -18.70 1.85 33.57
CA GLU A 524 -19.62 0.91 32.91
C GLU A 524 -18.80 -0.19 32.22
N GLY A 525 -19.04 -1.45 32.57
CA GLY A 525 -18.20 -2.58 32.11
C GLY A 525 -16.96 -2.85 32.95
N GLY A 526 -16.68 -2.04 33.98
CA GLY A 526 -15.50 -2.17 34.84
C GLY A 526 -14.39 -1.17 34.47
N ASN A 527 -13.31 -1.15 35.26
CA ASN A 527 -12.22 -0.19 35.07
C ASN A 527 -11.16 -0.65 34.05
N LEU A 528 -11.20 -1.91 33.62
CA LEU A 528 -10.42 -2.41 32.49
C LEU A 528 -11.25 -2.23 31.21
N GLN A 529 -10.72 -1.48 30.26
CA GLN A 529 -11.42 -1.11 29.03
C GLN A 529 -10.48 -1.28 27.84
N SER A 530 -11.02 -1.53 26.65
CA SER A 530 -10.23 -1.66 25.42
C SER A 530 -10.81 -0.84 24.28
N PHE A 531 -9.95 -0.31 23.41
CA PHE A 531 -10.34 0.42 22.21
C PHE A 531 -9.31 0.26 21.09
N THR A 532 -9.73 0.53 19.85
CA THR A 532 -8.91 0.49 18.63
C THR A 532 -9.10 1.79 17.86
N GLY A 533 -8.19 2.12 16.93
CA GLY A 533 -8.30 3.33 16.10
C GLY A 533 -7.84 4.60 16.80
N GLY A 534 -7.12 4.51 17.93
CA GLY A 534 -6.51 5.66 18.59
C GLY A 534 -7.34 6.33 19.68
N SER A 535 -8.64 6.06 19.75
CA SER A 535 -9.52 6.63 20.78
C SER A 535 -10.69 5.71 21.13
N GLY A 536 -11.22 5.83 22.35
CA GLY A 536 -12.43 5.15 22.81
C GLY A 536 -13.27 6.02 23.74
N THR A 537 -14.57 5.80 23.73
CA THR A 537 -15.56 6.47 24.59
C THR A 537 -16.08 5.53 25.66
N PHE A 538 -16.02 5.98 26.91
CA PHE A 538 -16.37 5.22 28.10
C PHE A 538 -17.30 6.03 29.01
N TYR A 539 -17.95 5.34 29.95
CA TYR A 539 -18.92 5.97 30.84
C TYR A 539 -18.62 5.68 32.30
N ILE A 540 -18.68 6.71 33.14
CA ILE A 540 -18.48 6.59 34.59
C ILE A 540 -19.70 7.13 35.37
N ARG A 541 -20.03 6.48 36.48
CA ARG A 541 -21.11 6.88 37.40
C ARG A 541 -20.59 7.16 38.80
N LYS A 542 -21.24 8.08 39.50
CA LYS A 542 -21.11 8.29 40.94
C LYS A 542 -22.48 8.52 41.55
N TYR A 543 -22.84 7.75 42.57
CA TYR A 543 -24.19 7.79 43.16
C TYR A 543 -24.39 8.82 44.30
N GLN A 544 -23.37 9.61 44.60
CA GLN A 544 -23.38 10.64 45.63
C GLN A 544 -22.58 11.85 45.13
N PRO A 545 -22.90 13.08 45.57
CA PRO A 545 -22.14 14.25 45.17
C PRO A 545 -20.66 14.14 45.50
N GLY A 546 -19.84 14.76 44.67
CA GLY A 546 -18.41 14.90 44.90
C GLY A 546 -17.59 14.66 43.65
N THR A 547 -16.28 14.84 43.80
CA THR A 547 -15.32 14.80 42.69
C THR A 547 -14.77 13.39 42.50
N ILE A 548 -14.53 13.04 41.25
CA ILE A 548 -13.69 11.92 40.82
C ILE A 548 -12.53 12.49 40.01
N THR A 549 -11.31 12.02 40.26
CA THR A 549 -10.15 12.34 39.41
C THR A 549 -9.94 11.19 38.43
N LEU A 550 -9.98 11.48 37.13
CA LEU A 550 -9.80 10.53 36.05
C LEU A 550 -8.31 10.30 35.78
N ASP A 551 -7.87 9.05 35.61
CA ASP A 551 -6.52 8.73 35.15
C ASP A 551 -6.48 7.41 34.36
N VAL A 552 -5.43 7.23 33.56
CA VAL A 552 -5.04 5.92 33.02
C VAL A 552 -3.79 5.46 33.78
N VAL A 553 -3.97 4.56 34.74
CA VAL A 553 -2.88 4.10 35.61
C VAL A 553 -2.02 3.03 34.95
N GLY A 554 -2.49 2.45 33.86
CA GLY A 554 -1.85 1.31 33.21
C GLY A 554 -2.42 1.01 31.83
N SER A 555 -1.63 0.36 30.98
CA SER A 555 -2.06 -0.03 29.63
C SER A 555 -1.27 -1.19 29.04
N ASN A 556 -1.86 -1.83 28.03
CA ASN A 556 -1.20 -2.76 27.12
C ASN A 556 -1.52 -2.35 25.67
N PRO A 557 -0.52 -2.03 24.82
CA PRO A 557 0.92 -1.98 25.13
C PRO A 557 1.25 -0.94 26.21
N PRO A 558 2.38 -1.09 26.93
CA PRO A 558 2.71 -0.22 28.06
C PRO A 558 2.92 1.23 27.59
N ALA A 559 2.35 2.19 28.32
CA ALA A 559 2.68 3.59 28.12
C ALA A 559 4.08 3.93 28.63
N ARG A 560 4.68 4.96 28.03
CA ARG A 560 6.02 5.45 28.34
C ARG A 560 6.17 5.68 29.83
N PRO A 561 7.19 5.09 30.48
CA PRO A 561 7.40 5.28 31.91
C PRO A 561 7.49 6.76 32.28
N PHE A 562 6.88 7.12 33.41
CA PHE A 562 6.83 8.50 33.91
C PHE A 562 6.10 9.50 33.00
N SER A 563 5.30 9.03 32.03
CA SER A 563 4.42 9.92 31.28
C SER A 563 3.33 10.50 32.19
N THR A 564 2.79 11.66 31.79
CA THR A 564 1.69 12.33 32.49
C THR A 564 0.50 12.36 31.56
N ASN A 565 -0.60 11.76 31.99
CA ASN A 565 -1.85 11.86 31.27
C ASN A 565 -2.41 13.28 31.40
N LEU A 566 -3.03 13.76 30.34
CA LEU A 566 -3.56 15.12 30.29
C LEU A 566 -5.07 15.08 30.08
N CYS A 567 -5.80 15.91 30.82
CA CYS A 567 -7.23 16.02 30.65
C CYS A 567 -7.63 17.37 30.05
N GLN A 568 -8.78 17.39 29.39
CA GLN A 568 -9.39 18.58 28.83
C GLN A 568 -10.87 18.61 29.20
N ILE A 569 -11.31 19.74 29.74
CA ILE A 569 -12.72 20.04 30.00
C ILE A 569 -13.25 20.89 28.86
N GLY A 570 -14.18 20.35 28.07
CA GLY A 570 -14.69 20.99 26.86
C GLY A 570 -13.55 21.46 25.94
N SER A 571 -13.55 22.74 25.54
CA SER A 571 -12.49 23.31 24.69
C SER A 571 -11.30 23.91 25.47
N GLY A 572 -11.12 23.55 26.75
CA GLY A 572 -10.04 24.07 27.60
C GLY A 572 -8.63 23.64 27.17
N GLY A 573 -7.59 24.07 27.89
CA GLY A 573 -6.22 23.56 27.65
C GLY A 573 -6.02 22.14 28.19
N TRP A 574 -5.13 21.36 27.57
CA TRP A 574 -4.69 20.07 28.11
C TRP A 574 -3.90 20.26 29.42
N SER A 575 -4.36 19.66 30.51
CA SER A 575 -3.69 19.74 31.82
C SER A 575 -4.06 18.56 32.70
N ALA A 576 -3.10 18.07 33.49
CA ALA A 576 -3.37 17.08 34.54
C ALA A 576 -4.30 17.64 35.64
N SER A 577 -4.38 18.96 35.81
CA SER A 577 -5.32 19.60 36.75
C SER A 577 -6.77 19.54 36.31
N ASN A 578 -7.03 19.19 35.04
CA ASN A 578 -8.37 19.19 34.47
C ASN A 578 -9.03 17.81 34.57
N CYS A 579 -8.40 16.82 35.21
CA CYS A 579 -8.92 15.46 35.29
C CYS A 579 -10.04 15.28 36.32
N ASP A 580 -10.42 16.33 37.03
CA ASP A 580 -11.49 16.30 38.02
C ASP A 580 -12.87 16.40 37.35
N LEU A 581 -13.71 15.39 37.57
CA LEU A 581 -15.10 15.31 37.16
C LEU A 581 -16.00 15.44 38.40
N VAL A 582 -16.79 16.52 38.46
CA VAL A 582 -17.62 16.85 39.62
C VAL A 582 -19.05 16.33 39.44
N PHE A 583 -19.53 15.47 40.33
CA PHE A 583 -20.91 15.00 40.33
C PHE A 583 -21.79 15.80 41.31
N SER A 584 -22.95 16.24 40.83
CA SER A 584 -23.97 16.99 41.59
C SER A 584 -25.31 16.25 41.66
N ASP A 585 -26.13 16.53 42.68
CA ASP A 585 -27.46 15.91 42.88
C ASP A 585 -28.54 16.41 41.92
N SER A 586 -28.26 17.48 41.17
CA SER A 586 -29.15 18.01 40.13
C SER A 586 -28.35 18.71 39.04
N GLY A 587 -28.88 18.72 37.83
CA GLY A 587 -28.23 19.33 36.67
C GLY A 587 -29.12 19.32 35.43
N PHE A 588 -28.53 19.71 34.30
CA PHE A 588 -29.15 19.52 33.00
C PHE A 588 -28.57 18.29 32.32
N ASP A 589 -29.45 17.38 31.91
CA ASP A 589 -29.14 16.30 30.98
C ASP A 589 -29.49 16.79 29.58
N ILE A 590 -28.47 16.99 28.75
CA ILE A 590 -28.60 17.56 27.40
C ILE A 590 -28.34 16.43 26.42
N ASP A 591 -29.19 16.35 25.40
CA ASP A 591 -29.07 15.38 24.30
C ASP A 591 -29.11 16.15 22.98
N VAL A 592 -27.97 16.20 22.30
CA VAL A 592 -27.78 16.78 20.98
C VAL A 592 -27.37 15.66 20.02
N PRO A 593 -28.23 15.29 19.05
CA PRO A 593 -27.86 14.26 18.09
C PRO A 593 -26.82 14.78 17.09
N ASP A 594 -25.97 13.85 16.63
CA ASP A 594 -25.08 14.10 15.51
C ASP A 594 -25.85 14.44 14.24
N LYS A 595 -25.28 15.34 13.44
CA LYS A 595 -25.97 16.02 12.34
C LYS A 595 -25.06 16.19 11.13
N TYR A 596 -25.63 16.45 9.97
CA TYR A 596 -24.88 17.07 8.88
C TYR A 596 -24.74 18.59 9.11
N ALA A 597 -23.69 19.19 8.57
CA ALA A 597 -23.50 20.63 8.51
C ALA A 597 -24.71 21.27 7.79
N ALA A 598 -25.23 22.37 8.32
CA ALA A 598 -26.45 23.05 7.87
C ALA A 598 -27.76 22.21 7.93
N GLU A 599 -27.77 21.05 8.60
CA GLU A 599 -28.99 20.33 8.99
C GLU A 599 -29.52 20.90 10.32
N ALA A 600 -30.81 21.14 10.47
CA ALA A 600 -31.39 21.46 11.78
C ALA A 600 -31.76 20.17 12.53
N VAL A 601 -31.37 20.06 13.81
CA VAL A 601 -31.70 18.91 14.66
C VAL A 601 -32.36 19.34 15.97
N GLU A 602 -33.31 18.55 16.47
CA GLU A 602 -33.98 18.83 17.75
C GLU A 602 -33.06 18.44 18.92
N VAL A 603 -32.80 19.40 19.81
CA VAL A 603 -32.09 19.23 21.08
C VAL A 603 -33.12 19.03 22.19
N THR A 604 -32.84 18.12 23.11
CA THR A 604 -33.60 17.97 24.35
C THR A 604 -32.75 18.39 25.54
N ILE A 605 -33.26 19.30 26.37
CA ILE A 605 -32.67 19.63 27.68
C ILE A 605 -33.64 19.16 28.77
N SER A 606 -33.18 18.26 29.62
CA SER A 606 -33.92 17.75 30.78
C SER A 606 -33.34 18.32 32.08
N ALA A 607 -34.15 19.03 32.85
CA ALA A 607 -33.78 19.44 34.20
C ALA A 607 -34.03 18.28 35.17
N VAL A 608 -32.96 17.66 35.65
CA VAL A 608 -33.02 16.42 36.44
C VAL A 608 -32.46 16.60 37.85
N LYS A 609 -32.92 15.76 38.76
CA LYS A 609 -32.35 15.61 40.09
C LYS A 609 -32.34 14.15 40.52
N GLN A 610 -31.52 13.83 41.51
CA GLN A 610 -31.44 12.52 42.13
C GLN A 610 -32.84 12.10 42.64
N GLY A 611 -33.33 10.96 42.13
CA GLY A 611 -34.62 10.40 42.50
C GLY A 611 -34.53 9.33 43.58
N ASP A 612 -35.62 8.55 43.71
CA ASP A 612 -35.78 7.49 44.72
C ASP A 612 -34.72 6.36 44.66
N SER A 613 -33.98 6.24 43.55
CA SER A 613 -32.84 5.32 43.41
C SER A 613 -31.65 5.99 42.75
N ASN A 614 -30.45 5.52 43.07
CA ASN A 614 -29.17 6.04 42.59
C ASN A 614 -28.96 5.99 41.06
N THR A 615 -29.88 5.40 40.31
CA THR A 615 -29.81 5.30 38.83
C THR A 615 -31.05 5.88 38.15
N LYS A 616 -31.93 6.54 38.91
CA LYS A 616 -33.15 7.15 38.40
C LYS A 616 -33.12 8.64 38.65
N CYS A 617 -33.15 9.40 37.57
CA CYS A 617 -33.36 10.83 37.63
C CYS A 617 -34.87 11.13 37.76
N ASP A 618 -35.24 11.96 38.74
CA ASP A 618 -36.58 12.54 38.85
C ASP A 618 -36.60 13.96 38.27
N VAL A 619 -37.82 14.46 38.02
CA VAL A 619 -38.05 15.79 37.43
C VAL A 619 -37.56 16.89 38.36
N GLY A 620 -36.61 17.70 37.90
CA GLY A 620 -36.11 18.89 38.58
C GLY A 620 -37.04 20.08 38.41
N PHE A 621 -37.33 20.47 37.16
CA PHE A 621 -38.20 21.60 36.82
C PHE A 621 -39.44 21.14 36.04
N GLY A 622 -40.57 20.86 36.70
CA GLY A 622 -41.81 20.45 36.02
C GLY A 622 -42.82 21.58 35.85
N ASN A 623 -43.35 21.79 34.63
CA ASN A 623 -44.35 22.81 34.29
C ASN A 623 -43.96 24.25 34.68
N VAL A 624 -42.70 24.62 34.46
CA VAL A 624 -42.17 25.95 34.79
C VAL A 624 -41.33 26.52 33.64
N THR A 625 -41.25 27.84 33.57
CA THR A 625 -40.31 28.53 32.67
C THR A 625 -39.13 29.04 33.46
N LYS A 626 -37.91 28.77 33.00
CA LYS A 626 -36.66 29.22 33.64
C LYS A 626 -35.76 29.93 32.63
N SER A 627 -35.07 30.97 33.08
CA SER A 627 -34.04 31.66 32.28
C SER A 627 -32.76 30.84 32.35
N VAL A 628 -32.43 30.11 31.29
CA VAL A 628 -31.25 29.26 31.18
C VAL A 628 -30.24 29.93 30.26
N ALA A 629 -29.00 30.02 30.71
CA ALA A 629 -27.88 30.52 29.93
C ALA A 629 -27.36 29.40 29.01
N LEU A 630 -27.31 29.66 27.69
CA LEU A 630 -26.79 28.74 26.68
C LEU A 630 -25.58 29.34 25.98
N TRP A 631 -24.57 28.52 25.72
CA TRP A 631 -23.41 28.84 24.88
C TRP A 631 -22.88 27.57 24.21
N SER A 632 -22.08 27.74 23.18
CA SER A 632 -21.41 26.63 22.48
C SER A 632 -19.90 26.68 22.67
N GLN A 633 -19.20 25.60 22.34
CA GLN A 633 -17.74 25.56 22.24
C GLN A 633 -17.34 24.69 21.06
N TYR A 634 -16.22 25.02 20.41
CA TYR A 634 -15.60 24.16 19.42
C TYR A 634 -14.60 23.26 20.13
N LEU A 635 -14.81 21.95 20.01
CA LEU A 635 -13.86 20.96 20.50
C LEU A 635 -12.80 20.69 19.43
N ASN A 636 -13.24 20.47 18.18
CA ASN A 636 -12.37 20.29 17.02
C ASN A 636 -13.03 20.88 15.76
N PRO A 637 -12.38 21.80 15.01
CA PRO A 637 -11.11 22.45 15.33
C PRO A 637 -11.20 23.33 16.59
N THR A 638 -10.07 23.66 17.20
CA THR A 638 -10.05 24.57 18.36
C THR A 638 -10.28 26.00 17.90
N ALA A 639 -10.68 26.90 18.80
CA ALA A 639 -10.97 28.31 18.47
C ALA A 639 -9.82 29.05 17.75
N ALA A 640 -8.56 28.59 17.87
CA ALA A 640 -7.42 29.18 17.18
C ALA A 640 -7.30 28.73 15.71
N ASP A 641 -7.87 27.57 15.38
CA ASP A 641 -7.70 26.89 14.08
C ASP A 641 -8.95 27.03 13.19
N ILE A 642 -10.02 27.65 13.70
CA ILE A 642 -11.26 27.86 12.96
C ILE A 642 -11.02 28.81 11.79
N ILE A 643 -11.47 28.39 10.62
CA ILE A 643 -11.56 29.21 9.42
C ILE A 643 -12.95 29.84 9.37
N GLY A 644 -13.02 31.17 9.34
CA GLY A 644 -14.27 31.92 9.32
C GLY A 644 -14.82 32.22 10.73
N ASP A 645 -16.14 32.37 10.84
CA ASP A 645 -16.87 32.57 12.11
C ASP A 645 -18.17 31.73 12.15
N PRO A 646 -18.13 30.41 11.86
CA PRO A 646 -19.34 29.58 11.85
C PRO A 646 -19.86 29.41 13.28
N LYS A 647 -21.10 29.76 13.60
CA LYS A 647 -21.64 29.64 14.98
C LYS A 647 -22.74 28.62 15.10
N VAL A 648 -22.81 27.98 16.28
CA VAL A 648 -23.99 27.22 16.67
C VAL A 648 -25.14 28.20 16.88
N SER A 649 -26.29 27.91 16.30
CA SER A 649 -27.52 28.69 16.48
C SER A 649 -28.64 27.81 17.00
N VAL A 650 -29.52 28.39 17.80
CA VAL A 650 -30.66 27.68 18.42
C VAL A 650 -31.94 28.49 18.25
N ASP A 651 -33.10 27.85 18.18
CA ASP A 651 -34.40 28.51 18.00
C ASP A 651 -35.40 28.33 19.17
N PRO A 652 -35.01 28.49 20.45
CA PRO A 652 -35.89 28.21 21.59
C PRO A 652 -37.18 29.04 21.65
N THR A 653 -37.26 30.12 20.86
CA THR A 653 -38.45 30.99 20.72
C THR A 653 -39.07 30.94 19.32
N GLY A 654 -38.64 30.00 18.47
CA GLY A 654 -39.04 29.86 17.07
C GLY A 654 -38.27 30.75 16.08
N THR A 655 -37.18 31.37 16.51
CA THR A 655 -36.26 32.14 15.63
C THR A 655 -34.82 31.81 16.01
N TYR A 656 -33.98 31.48 15.03
CA TYR A 656 -32.57 31.15 15.27
C TYR A 656 -31.79 32.34 15.82
N VAL A 657 -31.04 32.09 16.89
CA VAL A 657 -30.12 33.02 17.53
C VAL A 657 -28.76 32.34 17.64
N GLU A 658 -27.72 32.99 17.13
CA GLU A 658 -26.33 32.52 17.28
C GLU A 658 -25.91 32.55 18.75
N LEU A 659 -25.29 31.47 19.20
CA LEU A 659 -24.71 31.35 20.53
C LEU A 659 -23.29 31.90 20.54
N ASN A 660 -22.92 32.53 21.65
CA ASN A 660 -21.51 32.83 21.93
C ASN A 660 -20.75 31.55 22.27
N THR A 661 -19.42 31.66 22.26
CA THR A 661 -18.49 30.52 22.34
C THR A 661 -17.87 30.35 23.74
N SER A 662 -18.39 31.07 24.74
CA SER A 662 -17.92 31.04 26.13
C SER A 662 -19.04 31.34 27.13
N GLU A 663 -18.88 30.87 28.37
CA GLU A 663 -19.85 31.07 29.45
C GLU A 663 -20.04 32.57 29.79
N SER A 664 -18.97 33.38 29.73
CA SER A 664 -19.06 34.82 30.02
C SER A 664 -19.91 35.59 29.00
N GLY A 665 -20.06 35.05 27.79
CA GLY A 665 -20.93 35.56 26.74
C GLY A 665 -22.27 34.83 26.64
N ALA A 666 -22.59 33.88 27.53
CA ALA A 666 -23.77 33.03 27.37
C ALA A 666 -25.07 33.82 27.22
N GLY A 667 -25.90 33.41 26.26
CA GLY A 667 -27.21 34.01 26.01
C GLY A 667 -28.25 33.44 26.97
N ASN A 668 -29.10 34.29 27.56
CA ASN A 668 -30.18 33.83 28.44
C ASN A 668 -31.48 33.60 27.66
N PHE A 669 -32.04 32.41 27.77
CA PHE A 669 -33.27 32.00 27.10
C PHE A 669 -34.31 31.53 28.12
N ASN A 670 -35.56 31.99 27.97
CA ASN A 670 -36.67 31.54 28.79
C ASN A 670 -37.21 30.22 28.26
N LEU A 671 -36.70 29.10 28.80
CA LEU A 671 -37.06 27.76 28.37
C LEU A 671 -38.25 27.24 29.19
N ALA A 672 -39.28 26.73 28.51
CA ALA A 672 -40.47 26.17 29.13
C ALA A 672 -40.33 24.66 29.30
N PHE A 673 -40.19 24.22 30.55
CA PHE A 673 -40.07 22.81 30.89
C PHE A 673 -41.46 22.19 31.12
N ASP A 674 -41.70 21.07 30.44
CA ASP A 674 -42.97 20.33 30.51
C ASP A 674 -43.15 19.58 31.83
N SER A 675 -44.16 18.71 31.94
CA SER A 675 -44.40 17.90 33.14
C SER A 675 -43.30 16.88 33.44
N ASN A 676 -42.48 16.53 32.44
CA ASN A 676 -41.32 15.64 32.56
C ASN A 676 -40.03 16.42 32.82
N GLY A 677 -40.11 17.75 32.90
CA GLY A 677 -38.96 18.63 33.03
C GLY A 677 -38.07 18.68 31.81
N GLN A 678 -38.67 18.54 30.62
CA GLN A 678 -37.97 18.62 29.35
C GLN A 678 -38.36 19.90 28.60
N THR A 679 -37.39 20.47 27.90
CA THR A 679 -37.60 21.50 26.89
C THR A 679 -36.92 21.08 25.60
N LYS A 680 -37.51 21.43 24.46
CA LYS A 680 -37.04 21.05 23.12
C LYS A 680 -36.96 22.26 22.22
N PHE A 681 -35.92 22.32 21.39
CA PHE A 681 -35.71 23.35 20.36
C PHE A 681 -34.72 22.83 19.33
N ASN A 682 -34.67 23.44 18.15
CA ASN A 682 -33.72 23.07 17.11
C ASN A 682 -32.38 23.78 17.31
N LEU A 683 -31.32 23.05 16.98
CA LEU A 683 -29.96 23.53 16.87
C LEU A 683 -29.51 23.39 15.41
N ASN A 684 -28.78 24.38 14.91
CA ASN A 684 -28.09 24.31 13.64
C ASN A 684 -26.63 24.77 13.80
N TYR A 685 -25.78 24.23 12.93
CA TYR A 685 -24.38 24.60 12.78
C TYR A 685 -24.00 24.31 11.32
N ASP A 686 -23.49 25.33 10.62
CA ASP A 686 -23.35 25.33 9.16
C ASP A 686 -22.04 24.72 8.65
N ASP A 687 -21.09 24.42 9.53
CA ASP A 687 -19.79 23.85 9.18
C ASP A 687 -19.61 22.43 9.75
N ALA A 688 -18.51 21.77 9.40
CA ALA A 688 -18.11 20.50 9.95
C ALA A 688 -17.22 20.69 11.19
N GLY A 689 -17.33 19.77 12.14
CA GLY A 689 -16.55 19.83 13.38
C GLY A 689 -17.18 19.06 14.53
N GLN A 690 -16.46 18.96 15.64
CA GLN A 690 -16.97 18.49 16.92
C GLN A 690 -17.25 19.69 17.84
N MET A 691 -18.47 19.75 18.34
CA MET A 691 -19.03 20.88 19.07
C MET A 691 -19.54 20.45 20.44
N GLN A 692 -19.67 21.40 21.36
CA GLN A 692 -20.33 21.19 22.66
C GLN A 692 -21.39 22.26 22.87
N LEU A 693 -22.59 21.85 23.28
CA LEU A 693 -23.64 22.73 23.79
C LEU A 693 -23.59 22.74 25.31
N ASN A 694 -23.65 23.91 25.92
CA ASN A 694 -23.62 24.07 27.37
C ASN A 694 -24.87 24.81 27.86
N ALA A 695 -25.36 24.42 29.03
CA ALA A 695 -26.47 25.09 29.71
C ALA A 695 -26.15 25.34 31.18
N LYS A 696 -26.52 26.51 31.69
CA LYS A 696 -26.43 26.86 33.10
C LYS A 696 -27.65 27.63 33.59
N TYR A 697 -28.09 27.28 34.78
CA TYR A 697 -29.13 27.99 35.51
C TYR A 697 -28.61 28.35 36.89
N THR A 698 -28.70 29.63 37.24
CA THR A 698 -28.40 30.13 38.58
C THR A 698 -29.68 30.66 39.20
N GLY A 699 -30.13 29.97 40.25
CA GLY A 699 -31.34 30.33 40.98
C GLY A 699 -31.23 31.68 41.68
N THR A 700 -32.35 32.40 41.74
CA THR A 700 -32.47 33.69 42.43
C THR A 700 -33.66 33.66 43.39
N GLY A 701 -33.73 34.59 44.34
CA GLY A 701 -34.82 34.63 45.33
C GLY A 701 -34.84 33.38 46.22
N ASP A 702 -35.97 32.67 46.26
CA ASP A 702 -36.16 31.46 47.06
C ASP A 702 -35.31 30.26 46.56
N GLU A 703 -34.76 30.36 45.35
CA GLU A 703 -33.87 29.36 44.74
C GLU A 703 -32.39 29.83 44.79
N ALA A 704 -32.09 30.90 45.55
CA ALA A 704 -30.73 31.39 45.68
C ALA A 704 -29.78 30.29 46.20
N GLY A 705 -28.72 30.01 45.43
CA GLY A 705 -27.76 28.94 45.72
C GLY A 705 -28.05 27.62 45.00
N LEU A 706 -29.18 27.48 44.31
CA LEU A 706 -29.42 26.38 43.37
C LEU A 706 -28.68 26.67 42.06
N GLU A 707 -27.80 25.76 41.64
CA GLU A 707 -27.15 25.81 40.33
C GLU A 707 -27.39 24.49 39.60
N LEU A 708 -27.89 24.57 38.37
CA LEU A 708 -27.94 23.45 37.45
C LEU A 708 -27.00 23.76 36.30
N SER A 709 -26.09 22.85 36.02
CA SER A 709 -25.22 22.90 34.84
C SER A 709 -25.36 21.60 34.06
N GLY A 710 -25.12 21.65 32.77
CA GLY A 710 -25.06 20.48 31.89
C GLY A 710 -24.38 20.85 30.58
N ALA A 711 -23.82 19.84 29.93
CA ALA A 711 -23.20 19.98 28.63
C ALA A 711 -23.32 18.66 27.88
N ASP A 712 -23.35 18.77 26.55
CA ASP A 712 -23.34 17.61 25.66
C ASP A 712 -22.55 17.90 24.39
N ASN A 713 -21.90 16.88 23.85
CA ASN A 713 -21.02 16.95 22.69
C ASN A 713 -21.73 16.36 21.47
N PHE A 714 -21.55 16.96 20.31
CA PHE A 714 -22.07 16.44 19.05
C PHE A 714 -21.11 16.69 17.89
N VAL A 715 -21.19 15.84 16.87
CA VAL A 715 -20.43 15.93 15.63
C VAL A 715 -21.33 16.46 14.51
N SER A 716 -20.83 17.48 13.82
CA SER A 716 -21.39 18.01 12.58
C SER A 716 -20.57 17.49 11.40
N PHE A 717 -21.15 16.58 10.62
CA PHE A 717 -20.52 15.93 9.47
C PHE A 717 -20.71 16.76 8.20
N PRO A 718 -19.77 16.77 7.24
CA PRO A 718 -20.14 17.05 5.85
C PRO A 718 -21.18 16.03 5.37
N ALA A 719 -22.12 16.45 4.53
CA ALA A 719 -23.09 15.55 3.90
C ALA A 719 -22.45 14.75 2.75
N SER A 720 -21.56 15.38 1.99
CA SER A 720 -20.91 14.77 0.82
C SER A 720 -19.56 15.40 0.52
N LEU A 721 -18.74 14.65 -0.20
CA LEU A 721 -17.63 15.22 -0.97
C LEU A 721 -18.07 15.47 -2.42
N ALA A 722 -17.52 16.50 -3.03
CA ALA A 722 -17.59 16.76 -4.47
C ALA A 722 -16.16 16.76 -5.04
N VAL A 723 -15.97 16.27 -6.26
CA VAL A 723 -14.67 16.23 -6.92
C VAL A 723 -14.77 16.77 -8.34
N VAL A 724 -13.84 17.64 -8.70
CA VAL A 724 -13.67 18.20 -10.03
C VAL A 724 -12.24 17.95 -10.50
N ALA A 725 -12.06 17.47 -11.72
CA ALA A 725 -10.72 17.27 -12.29
C ALA A 725 -10.35 18.45 -13.20
N LYS A 726 -9.16 19.02 -12.98
CA LYS A 726 -8.59 20.07 -13.82
C LYS A 726 -7.24 19.65 -14.37
N ASN A 727 -7.08 19.73 -15.68
CA ASN A 727 -5.80 19.43 -16.32
C ASN A 727 -4.75 20.49 -15.97
N SER A 728 -3.52 20.32 -16.47
CA SER A 728 -2.41 21.25 -16.19
C SER A 728 -2.63 22.69 -16.69
N ALA A 729 -3.61 22.91 -17.58
CA ALA A 729 -4.03 24.25 -18.02
C ALA A 729 -5.17 24.83 -17.16
N GLY A 730 -5.67 24.10 -16.16
CA GLY A 730 -6.79 24.50 -15.31
C GLY A 730 -8.16 24.34 -15.97
N ILE A 731 -8.25 23.54 -17.04
CA ILE A 731 -9.47 23.31 -17.81
C ILE A 731 -10.16 22.04 -17.28
N GLU A 732 -11.48 22.12 -17.16
CA GLU A 732 -12.39 21.00 -16.88
C GLU A 732 -12.93 20.51 -18.22
N GLU A 733 -12.78 19.23 -18.52
CA GLU A 733 -13.35 18.59 -19.72
C GLU A 733 -14.08 17.31 -19.30
N GLU A 734 -15.17 16.98 -19.99
CA GLU A 734 -15.97 15.80 -19.72
C GLU A 734 -16.17 14.95 -20.99
N CYS A 735 -15.98 13.65 -20.84
CA CYS A 735 -16.31 12.66 -21.85
C CYS A 735 -17.74 12.11 -21.67
N THR A 736 -18.73 12.80 -22.25
CA THR A 736 -20.15 12.43 -22.08
C THR A 736 -20.57 11.16 -22.83
N SER A 737 -19.92 10.81 -23.94
CA SER A 737 -20.22 9.60 -24.73
C SER A 737 -19.53 8.34 -24.21
N ILE A 738 -18.52 8.48 -23.34
CA ILE A 738 -17.73 7.39 -22.76
C ILE A 738 -17.08 6.51 -23.85
N ASP A 739 -16.54 7.14 -24.88
CA ASP A 739 -15.90 6.48 -26.02
C ASP A 739 -14.67 7.26 -26.51
N ALA A 740 -14.08 6.81 -27.62
CA ALA A 740 -12.90 7.43 -28.21
C ALA A 740 -13.19 8.71 -29.01
N PHE A 741 -14.44 9.19 -29.08
CA PHE A 741 -14.85 10.33 -29.91
C PHE A 741 -15.20 11.58 -29.13
N CYS A 742 -15.33 11.50 -27.80
CA CYS A 742 -15.46 12.67 -26.94
C CYS A 742 -14.16 13.47 -26.85
N ASP A 743 -14.28 14.71 -26.34
CA ASP A 743 -13.14 15.56 -26.05
C ASP A 743 -12.21 14.90 -25.02
N TRP A 744 -10.89 14.99 -25.28
CA TRP A 744 -9.88 14.43 -24.39
C TRP A 744 -9.51 15.45 -23.30
N PHE A 745 -9.35 14.96 -22.08
CA PHE A 745 -9.04 15.75 -20.89
C PHE A 745 -7.53 16.05 -20.79
N THR A 746 -6.69 15.01 -20.88
CA THR A 746 -5.23 15.13 -20.83
C THR A 746 -4.53 13.91 -21.43
N LYS A 747 -3.19 13.95 -21.50
CA LYS A 747 -2.35 12.82 -21.94
C LYS A 747 -2.15 11.80 -20.80
N ALA A 748 -2.05 10.52 -21.12
CA ALA A 748 -1.61 9.49 -20.17
C ALA A 748 -0.23 9.84 -19.60
N GLY A 749 -0.08 9.77 -18.29
CA GLY A 749 1.09 10.16 -17.52
C GLY A 749 1.21 11.65 -17.21
N ALA A 750 0.39 12.52 -17.82
CA ALA A 750 0.41 13.95 -17.53
C ALA A 750 -0.18 14.24 -16.15
N SER A 751 0.37 15.24 -15.47
CA SER A 751 -0.18 15.71 -14.20
C SER A 751 -1.48 16.49 -14.40
N PHE A 752 -2.42 16.27 -13.47
CA PHE A 752 -3.66 17.03 -13.31
C PHE A 752 -3.99 17.11 -11.83
N ASN A 753 -4.99 17.90 -11.47
CA ASN A 753 -5.43 18.06 -10.10
C ASN A 753 -6.88 17.58 -9.95
N LEU A 754 -7.16 16.85 -8.87
CA LEU A 754 -8.50 16.66 -8.36
C LEU A 754 -8.76 17.73 -7.29
N GLU A 755 -9.73 18.59 -7.52
CA GLU A 755 -10.24 19.55 -6.54
C GLU A 755 -11.39 18.90 -5.76
N VAL A 756 -11.14 18.58 -4.49
CA VAL A 756 -12.12 17.91 -3.63
C VAL A 756 -12.70 18.90 -2.62
N THR A 757 -14.02 19.08 -2.63
CA THR A 757 -14.75 19.99 -1.75
C THR A 757 -15.67 19.23 -0.81
N ALA A 758 -15.58 19.48 0.50
CA ALA A 758 -16.57 18.98 1.45
C ALA A 758 -17.77 19.92 1.55
N LEU A 759 -18.98 19.36 1.47
CA LEU A 759 -20.24 20.08 1.39
C LEU A 759 -21.19 19.64 2.50
N GLY A 760 -21.88 20.60 3.12
CA GLY A 760 -22.98 20.37 4.05
C GLY A 760 -24.30 20.01 3.35
N GLN A 761 -25.35 19.80 4.14
CA GLN A 761 -26.67 19.32 3.70
C GLN A 761 -27.35 20.24 2.66
N THR A 762 -26.99 21.52 2.64
CA THR A 762 -27.52 22.53 1.71
C THR A 762 -26.52 22.88 0.60
N ASN A 763 -25.54 22.00 0.33
CA ASN A 763 -24.45 22.17 -0.63
C ASN A 763 -23.57 23.41 -0.37
N GLN A 764 -23.51 23.88 0.88
CA GLN A 764 -22.58 24.93 1.27
C GLN A 764 -21.23 24.31 1.66
N PRO A 765 -20.10 24.96 1.36
CA PRO A 765 -18.78 24.48 1.77
C PRO A 765 -18.67 24.36 3.31
N THR A 766 -17.89 23.39 3.77
CA THR A 766 -17.51 23.21 5.19
C THR A 766 -16.00 23.45 5.40
N PRO A 767 -15.52 24.71 5.43
CA PRO A 767 -14.09 25.05 5.51
C PRO A 767 -13.31 24.41 6.66
N ASN A 768 -13.99 24.06 7.76
CA ASN A 768 -13.37 23.49 8.95
C ASN A 768 -13.31 21.95 8.92
N TYR A 769 -13.78 21.32 7.85
CA TYR A 769 -13.65 19.87 7.69
C TYR A 769 -12.18 19.47 7.59
N THR A 770 -11.79 18.52 8.43
CA THR A 770 -10.48 17.88 8.42
C THR A 770 -10.69 16.39 8.55
N HIS A 771 -10.01 15.58 7.75
CA HIS A 771 -10.12 14.12 7.84
C HIS A 771 -8.91 13.49 7.17
N SER A 772 -8.19 12.64 7.90
CA SER A 772 -7.06 11.90 7.37
C SER A 772 -7.49 10.68 6.57
N ALA A 773 -6.60 10.16 5.73
CA ALA A 773 -6.76 8.89 5.01
C ALA A 773 -8.05 8.81 4.16
N ILE A 774 -8.34 9.85 3.37
CA ILE A 774 -9.38 9.80 2.35
C ILE A 774 -8.84 9.06 1.12
N ASP A 775 -9.50 7.96 0.76
CA ASP A 775 -9.11 7.12 -0.36
C ASP A 775 -9.46 7.75 -1.71
N VAL A 776 -8.57 7.60 -2.68
CA VAL A 776 -8.74 8.01 -4.07
C VAL A 776 -8.57 6.78 -4.94
N ALA A 777 -9.60 6.47 -5.71
CA ALA A 777 -9.61 5.35 -6.65
C ALA A 777 -10.02 5.83 -8.04
N HIS A 778 -9.73 5.03 -9.05
CA HIS A 778 -10.18 5.26 -10.42
C HIS A 778 -10.79 3.99 -11.03
N LYS A 779 -11.56 4.18 -12.09
CA LYS A 779 -12.17 3.09 -12.84
C LYS A 779 -12.21 3.36 -14.33
N LEU A 780 -11.79 2.37 -15.13
CA LEU A 780 -11.86 2.34 -16.57
C LEU A 780 -13.30 2.07 -16.97
N ALA A 781 -13.84 2.98 -17.75
CA ALA A 781 -15.16 2.86 -18.35
C ALA A 781 -15.08 2.43 -19.81
N SER A 782 -14.03 2.82 -20.55
CA SER A 782 -13.85 2.47 -21.96
C SER A 782 -12.37 2.58 -22.37
N PRO A 783 -11.81 1.64 -23.16
CA PRO A 783 -12.47 0.47 -23.73
C PRO A 783 -12.78 -0.60 -22.67
N ASP A 784 -14.00 -1.13 -22.65
CA ASP A 784 -14.42 -2.20 -21.72
C ASP A 784 -14.18 -3.57 -22.38
N THR A 785 -12.97 -4.10 -22.22
CA THR A 785 -12.59 -5.43 -22.73
C THR A 785 -11.98 -6.27 -21.62
N ALA A 786 -11.96 -7.59 -21.77
CA ALA A 786 -11.35 -8.47 -20.77
C ALA A 786 -9.82 -8.28 -20.62
N THR A 787 -9.18 -7.58 -21.57
CA THR A 787 -7.73 -7.39 -21.64
C THR A 787 -7.29 -5.93 -21.50
N SER A 788 -8.24 -4.99 -21.40
CA SER A 788 -7.91 -3.59 -21.18
C SER A 788 -7.36 -3.39 -19.77
N GLN A 789 -6.47 -2.41 -19.63
CA GLN A 789 -5.74 -2.14 -18.41
C GLN A 789 -6.33 -0.91 -17.70
N GLU A 790 -6.51 -1.03 -16.38
CA GLU A 790 -6.99 0.06 -15.52
C GLU A 790 -5.93 1.18 -15.37
N GLY A 791 -4.65 0.85 -15.57
CA GLY A 791 -3.56 1.78 -15.28
C GLY A 791 -3.38 2.04 -13.78
N THR A 792 -2.49 2.97 -13.46
CA THR A 792 -2.09 3.32 -12.10
C THR A 792 -2.17 4.81 -11.88
N ILE A 793 -2.57 5.20 -10.66
CA ILE A 793 -2.59 6.58 -10.19
C ILE A 793 -1.42 6.85 -9.23
N ILE A 794 -1.07 8.12 -9.00
CA ILE A 794 0.06 8.50 -8.12
C ILE A 794 -0.36 8.79 -6.67
N THR A 795 -1.61 9.19 -6.46
CA THR A 795 -2.16 9.50 -5.14
C THR A 795 -3.35 8.58 -4.87
N GLU A 796 -3.17 7.57 -4.03
CA GLU A 796 -4.21 6.60 -3.66
C GLU A 796 -4.95 7.01 -2.37
N SER A 797 -4.36 7.89 -1.56
CA SER A 797 -4.98 8.44 -0.35
C SER A 797 -4.41 9.83 -0.05
N TYR A 798 -5.18 10.68 0.63
CA TYR A 798 -4.75 12.00 1.07
C TYR A 798 -5.43 12.45 2.37
N ASP A 799 -4.81 13.41 3.05
CA ASP A 799 -5.40 14.06 4.22
C ASP A 799 -6.12 15.35 3.82
N HIS A 800 -7.40 15.44 4.15
CA HIS A 800 -8.19 16.64 3.94
C HIS A 800 -7.89 17.65 5.05
N SER A 801 -7.42 18.82 4.65
CA SER A 801 -7.08 19.92 5.56
C SER A 801 -8.16 21.00 5.56
N ALA A 802 -8.27 21.73 6.68
CA ALA A 802 -9.15 22.89 6.76
C ALA A 802 -8.61 23.98 5.83
N VAL A 803 -9.46 24.48 4.93
CA VAL A 803 -9.07 25.49 3.94
C VAL A 803 -10.25 26.42 3.63
N ALA A 804 -9.95 27.69 3.40
CA ALA A 804 -10.96 28.65 2.96
C ALA A 804 -11.64 28.16 1.67
N GLY A 805 -12.97 28.02 1.70
CA GLY A 805 -13.74 27.49 0.58
C GLY A 805 -13.89 25.96 0.54
N SER A 806 -13.31 25.22 1.49
CA SER A 806 -13.44 23.76 1.64
C SER A 806 -12.81 22.91 0.52
N THR A 807 -12.06 23.51 -0.42
CA THR A 807 -11.48 22.79 -1.57
C THR A 807 -10.01 22.44 -1.36
N ASN A 808 -9.71 21.14 -1.25
CA ASN A 808 -8.35 20.62 -1.24
C ASN A 808 -7.92 20.23 -2.67
N ILE A 809 -6.67 20.55 -3.03
CA ILE A 809 -6.08 20.19 -4.32
C ILE A 809 -5.27 18.91 -4.13
N VAL A 810 -5.66 17.85 -4.83
CA VAL A 810 -5.01 16.54 -4.80
C VAL A 810 -4.32 16.31 -6.15
N PRO A 811 -2.98 16.42 -6.23
CA PRO A 811 -2.23 16.15 -7.45
C PRO A 811 -2.40 14.69 -7.89
N GLN A 812 -2.57 14.48 -9.19
CA GLN A 812 -2.83 13.17 -9.76
C GLN A 812 -2.20 13.01 -11.16
N SER A 813 -2.04 11.76 -11.58
CA SER A 813 -1.64 11.32 -12.92
C SER A 813 -2.20 9.92 -13.13
N LEU A 814 -2.47 9.54 -14.39
CA LEU A 814 -2.96 8.21 -14.75
C LEU A 814 -2.10 7.64 -15.86
N SER A 815 -1.56 6.44 -15.69
CA SER A 815 -0.54 5.86 -16.58
C SER A 815 -1.05 5.28 -17.90
N GLU A 816 -2.37 5.18 -18.09
CA GLU A 816 -2.99 4.48 -19.22
C GLU A 816 -4.02 5.36 -19.95
N VAL A 817 -4.31 5.04 -21.21
CA VAL A 817 -5.31 5.73 -22.03
C VAL A 817 -6.67 5.07 -21.90
N GLY A 818 -7.73 5.80 -22.24
CA GLY A 818 -9.10 5.34 -22.04
C GLY A 818 -9.99 6.44 -21.47
N VAL A 819 -11.21 6.08 -21.11
CA VAL A 819 -12.15 6.94 -20.41
C VAL A 819 -12.28 6.42 -18.98
N PHE A 820 -12.05 7.30 -18.01
CA PHE A 820 -11.99 6.94 -16.60
C PHE A 820 -12.87 7.85 -15.75
N ASP A 821 -13.32 7.33 -14.62
CA ASP A 821 -13.84 8.14 -13.51
C ASP A 821 -12.97 7.98 -12.26
N PHE A 822 -13.01 8.98 -11.38
CA PHE A 822 -12.30 8.99 -10.11
C PHE A 822 -13.31 9.02 -8.97
N THR A 823 -13.08 8.20 -7.94
CA THR A 823 -13.90 8.16 -6.72
C THR A 823 -13.07 8.58 -5.53
N VAL A 824 -13.62 9.47 -4.69
CA VAL A 824 -12.97 9.95 -3.46
C VAL A 824 -13.82 9.55 -2.26
N THR A 825 -13.30 8.66 -1.42
CA THR A 825 -14.05 7.99 -0.35
C THR A 825 -13.47 8.36 1.02
N PRO A 826 -14.21 9.10 1.86
CA PRO A 826 -13.77 9.38 3.22
C PRO A 826 -13.92 8.15 4.14
N PRO A 827 -13.16 8.07 5.25
CA PRO A 827 -13.40 7.05 6.27
C PRO A 827 -14.82 7.07 6.84
N THR A 828 -15.28 5.92 7.35
CA THR A 828 -16.67 5.71 7.79
C THR A 828 -17.05 6.43 9.08
N SER A 829 -16.07 6.79 9.91
CA SER A 829 -16.29 7.51 11.17
C SER A 829 -15.66 8.91 11.13
N TYR A 830 -16.27 9.89 11.78
CA TYR A 830 -15.74 11.25 11.91
C TYR A 830 -15.72 11.66 13.40
N TYR A 831 -14.54 12.02 13.92
CA TYR A 831 -14.30 12.24 15.36
C TYR A 831 -14.84 11.13 16.28
N GLY A 832 -14.79 9.87 15.82
CA GLY A 832 -15.26 8.70 16.57
C GLY A 832 -16.75 8.39 16.43
N SER A 833 -17.53 9.26 15.79
CA SER A 833 -18.95 9.01 15.50
C SER A 833 -19.15 8.32 14.14
N SER A 834 -20.13 7.44 14.06
CA SER A 834 -20.60 6.77 12.83
C SER A 834 -22.11 6.93 12.59
N GLU A 835 -22.76 7.85 13.32
CA GLU A 835 -24.21 8.10 13.21
C GLU A 835 -24.62 8.68 11.85
N LYS A 836 -23.68 9.30 11.13
CA LYS A 836 -23.86 9.85 9.78
C LYS A 836 -22.78 9.31 8.86
N THR A 837 -23.07 9.28 7.56
CA THR A 837 -22.14 8.81 6.53
C THR A 837 -21.88 9.93 5.53
N ILE A 838 -20.61 10.29 5.35
CA ILE A 838 -20.21 11.29 4.35
C ILE A 838 -20.28 10.60 2.98
N THR A 839 -21.12 11.13 2.08
CA THR A 839 -21.28 10.54 0.74
C THR A 839 -19.98 10.73 -0.06
N PRO A 840 -19.38 9.65 -0.63
CA PRO A 840 -18.18 9.74 -1.48
C PRO A 840 -18.40 10.61 -2.72
N ALA A 841 -17.34 11.24 -3.21
CA ALA A 841 -17.39 11.97 -4.47
C ALA A 841 -17.08 11.05 -5.65
N LYS A 842 -17.68 11.33 -6.80
CA LYS A 842 -17.32 10.72 -8.07
C LYS A 842 -17.15 11.79 -9.13
N SER A 843 -16.06 11.75 -9.89
CA SER A 843 -15.83 12.68 -10.99
C SER A 843 -16.75 12.37 -12.17
N VAL A 844 -16.83 13.34 -13.09
CA VAL A 844 -17.26 13.05 -14.46
C VAL A 844 -16.29 12.09 -15.15
N TYR A 845 -16.70 11.53 -16.29
CA TYR A 845 -15.83 10.69 -17.12
C TYR A 845 -14.79 11.54 -17.84
N LEU A 846 -13.53 11.11 -17.85
CA LEU A 846 -12.38 11.84 -18.40
C LEU A 846 -11.66 10.96 -19.41
N ARG A 847 -11.46 11.46 -20.64
CA ARG A 847 -10.73 10.73 -21.69
C ARG A 847 -9.24 11.08 -21.69
N PHE A 848 -8.39 10.06 -21.58
CA PHE A 848 -6.94 10.14 -21.65
C PHE A 848 -6.45 9.61 -23.00
N ILE A 849 -5.54 10.33 -23.64
CA ILE A 849 -4.92 9.99 -24.95
C ILE A 849 -3.42 9.71 -24.80
N PRO A 850 -2.76 9.04 -25.75
CA PRO A 850 -1.30 8.93 -25.73
C PRO A 850 -0.63 10.31 -25.80
N ALA A 851 0.57 10.42 -25.23
CA ALA A 851 1.36 11.63 -25.31
C ALA A 851 2.03 11.80 -26.68
N TYR A 852 2.52 10.70 -27.26
CA TYR A 852 3.16 10.64 -28.59
C TYR A 852 3.23 9.18 -29.08
N PHE A 853 3.56 8.98 -30.36
CA PHE A 853 3.99 7.68 -30.87
C PHE A 853 5.51 7.57 -30.84
N ALA A 854 6.04 6.42 -30.46
CA ALA A 854 7.38 5.99 -30.83
C ALA A 854 7.29 5.15 -32.11
N ALA A 855 7.79 5.68 -33.22
CA ALA A 855 7.71 5.04 -34.53
C ALA A 855 9.04 4.42 -34.96
N SER A 856 8.99 3.28 -35.66
CA SER A 856 10.18 2.65 -36.23
C SER A 856 9.84 1.84 -37.48
N VAL A 857 10.81 1.69 -38.39
CA VAL A 857 10.66 0.84 -39.57
C VAL A 857 10.59 -0.60 -39.11
N PHE A 858 9.41 -1.22 -39.27
CA PHE A 858 9.17 -2.62 -38.94
C PHE A 858 9.59 -3.54 -40.08
N GLN A 859 9.29 -3.14 -41.32
CA GLN A 859 9.68 -3.85 -42.54
C GLN A 859 10.08 -2.84 -43.62
N SER A 860 11.31 -2.97 -44.14
CA SER A 860 11.76 -2.24 -45.32
C SER A 860 11.15 -2.85 -46.59
N PRO A 861 10.81 -2.02 -47.60
CA PRO A 861 10.20 -2.50 -48.83
C PRO A 861 11.20 -3.19 -49.76
N THR A 862 10.74 -4.17 -50.51
CA THR A 862 11.46 -4.73 -51.68
C THR A 862 10.66 -4.42 -52.93
N LEU A 863 11.32 -3.91 -53.98
CA LEU A 863 10.65 -3.57 -55.24
C LEU A 863 10.36 -4.84 -56.04
N GLN A 864 9.23 -4.90 -56.72
CA GLN A 864 8.87 -6.00 -57.61
C GLN A 864 9.20 -5.61 -59.06
N PRO A 865 10.29 -6.13 -59.67
CA PRO A 865 10.57 -5.84 -61.08
C PRO A 865 9.46 -6.38 -61.98
N THR A 866 9.09 -5.63 -63.01
CA THR A 866 8.05 -6.06 -63.95
C THR A 866 8.55 -7.22 -64.82
N CYS A 867 9.87 -7.28 -65.07
CA CYS A 867 10.52 -8.30 -65.89
C CYS A 867 11.64 -9.01 -65.13
N ASN A 868 11.29 -9.96 -64.26
CA ASN A 868 12.20 -10.76 -63.44
C ASN A 868 13.13 -9.93 -62.54
N SER A 869 14.18 -9.32 -63.10
CA SER A 869 15.23 -8.56 -62.40
C SER A 869 15.29 -7.08 -62.76
N PHE A 870 14.51 -6.63 -63.76
CA PHE A 870 14.53 -5.24 -64.21
C PHE A 870 13.12 -4.71 -64.53
N SER A 871 13.02 -3.39 -64.60
CA SER A 871 11.89 -2.65 -65.18
C SER A 871 12.41 -1.58 -66.13
N TYR A 872 11.60 -1.17 -67.10
CA TYR A 872 11.93 0.00 -67.90
C TYR A 872 11.56 1.30 -67.16
N ILE A 873 12.33 2.36 -67.37
CA ILE A 873 11.94 3.70 -66.91
C ILE A 873 10.64 4.10 -67.64
N GLY A 874 9.63 4.53 -66.89
CA GLY A 874 8.28 4.78 -67.37
C GLY A 874 7.31 3.60 -67.23
N GLN A 875 7.79 2.42 -66.83
CA GLN A 875 6.95 1.25 -66.56
C GLN A 875 6.54 1.22 -65.09
N PRO A 876 5.24 1.12 -64.76
CA PRO A 876 4.79 1.02 -63.37
C PRO A 876 5.17 -0.33 -62.75
N PHE A 877 5.50 -0.31 -61.45
CA PHE A 877 5.79 -1.49 -60.65
C PHE A 877 5.33 -1.30 -59.19
N GLY A 878 5.15 -2.42 -58.48
CA GLY A 878 4.75 -2.43 -57.06
C GLY A 878 5.84 -2.95 -56.13
N TYR A 879 5.44 -3.31 -54.90
CA TYR A 879 6.30 -3.95 -53.92
C TYR A 879 6.16 -5.47 -53.94
N LEU A 880 7.29 -6.18 -53.83
CA LEU A 880 7.33 -7.60 -53.53
C LEU A 880 7.18 -7.84 -52.02
N VAL A 881 7.72 -6.93 -51.21
CA VAL A 881 7.55 -6.87 -49.76
C VAL A 881 7.11 -5.45 -49.42
N GLU A 882 5.93 -5.29 -48.85
CA GLU A 882 5.37 -3.98 -48.52
C GLU A 882 6.11 -3.29 -47.36
N PRO A 883 6.21 -1.95 -47.35
CA PRO A 883 6.75 -1.23 -46.21
C PRO A 883 5.78 -1.27 -45.02
N ARG A 884 6.32 -1.54 -43.82
CA ARG A 884 5.54 -1.57 -42.57
C ARG A 884 6.14 -0.65 -41.50
N LEU A 885 5.29 0.13 -40.86
CA LEU A 885 5.64 1.05 -39.77
C LEU A 885 5.12 0.51 -38.44
N ALA A 886 5.98 0.37 -37.44
CA ALA A 886 5.53 0.16 -36.07
C ALA A 886 5.23 1.50 -35.40
N LEU A 887 4.05 1.63 -34.78
CA LEU A 887 3.54 2.82 -34.10
C LEU A 887 3.20 2.50 -32.66
N ASN A 888 4.14 2.69 -31.75
CA ASN A 888 3.95 2.36 -30.34
C ASN A 888 3.47 3.60 -29.57
N PRO A 889 2.23 3.66 -29.08
CA PRO A 889 1.73 4.80 -28.33
C PRO A 889 2.39 4.85 -26.94
N LYS A 890 2.76 6.05 -26.50
CA LYS A 890 3.51 6.28 -25.25
C LYS A 890 2.80 7.25 -24.32
N ALA A 891 2.96 7.05 -23.00
CA ALA A 891 2.65 8.03 -21.97
C ALA A 891 3.74 9.12 -21.89
N THR A 892 3.51 10.19 -21.12
CA THR A 892 4.46 11.32 -21.00
C THR A 892 5.84 10.93 -20.48
N ASN A 893 5.94 9.87 -19.66
CA ASN A 893 7.19 9.33 -19.12
C ASN A 893 7.88 8.32 -20.08
N GLY A 894 7.29 8.05 -21.25
CA GLY A 894 7.80 7.12 -22.26
C GLY A 894 7.41 5.65 -22.07
N SER A 895 6.59 5.31 -21.07
CA SER A 895 6.03 3.96 -20.94
C SER A 895 5.01 3.68 -22.04
N ASP A 896 4.84 2.40 -22.40
CA ASP A 896 3.79 1.99 -23.34
C ASP A 896 2.40 2.16 -22.73
N VAL A 897 1.44 2.55 -23.57
CA VAL A 897 0.01 2.55 -23.24
C VAL A 897 -0.69 1.49 -24.09
N THR A 898 -1.48 0.66 -23.46
CA THR A 898 -2.00 -0.57 -24.10
C THR A 898 -3.42 -0.38 -24.61
N ASN A 899 -4.22 0.44 -23.95
CA ASN A 899 -5.65 0.57 -24.27
C ASN A 899 -5.91 1.25 -25.62
N TYR A 900 -4.94 2.02 -26.12
CA TYR A 900 -5.00 2.67 -27.44
C TYR A 900 -5.22 1.66 -28.58
N GLN A 901 -4.87 0.40 -28.35
CA GLN A 901 -4.88 -0.63 -29.38
C GLN A 901 -6.28 -1.23 -29.63
N PHE A 902 -7.29 -0.91 -28.80
CA PHE A 902 -8.61 -1.55 -28.86
C PHE A 902 -9.63 -0.74 -29.66
N GLY A 903 -10.22 -1.35 -30.70
CA GLY A 903 -11.35 -0.80 -31.43
C GLY A 903 -11.12 0.65 -31.87
N ASP A 904 -12.10 1.51 -31.58
CA ASP A 904 -12.10 2.93 -31.98
C ASP A 904 -11.07 3.80 -31.22
N PHE A 905 -10.43 3.27 -30.16
CA PHE A 905 -9.29 3.96 -29.53
C PHE A 905 -8.04 3.95 -30.42
N TRP A 906 -8.00 3.09 -31.45
CA TRP A 906 -7.03 3.21 -32.52
C TRP A 906 -7.44 4.37 -33.44
N ARG A 907 -6.94 5.56 -33.14
CA ARG A 907 -7.33 6.82 -33.80
C ARG A 907 -6.47 7.16 -35.02
N TYR A 908 -5.58 6.25 -35.42
CA TYR A 908 -4.67 6.41 -36.55
C TYR A 908 -5.26 5.84 -37.85
N ASP A 909 -5.67 6.72 -38.76
CA ASP A 909 -6.31 6.40 -40.05
C ASP A 909 -5.62 7.07 -41.26
N SER A 910 -4.37 7.51 -41.10
CA SER A 910 -3.64 8.21 -42.15
C SER A 910 -3.23 7.28 -43.29
N ASP A 911 -3.72 7.56 -44.50
CA ASP A 911 -3.35 6.90 -45.77
C ASP A 911 -2.02 7.41 -46.37
N TRP A 912 -1.17 8.05 -45.54
CA TRP A 912 0.11 8.65 -45.92
C TRP A 912 0.04 9.58 -47.15
N PRO A 913 -0.90 10.56 -47.19
CA PRO A 913 -1.13 11.37 -48.37
C PRO A 913 0.04 12.30 -48.75
N ALA A 914 0.92 12.61 -47.81
CA ALA A 914 2.08 13.49 -48.02
C ALA A 914 3.38 12.71 -48.29
N ARG A 915 3.30 11.38 -48.49
CA ARG A 915 4.47 10.55 -48.78
C ARG A 915 5.19 10.96 -50.05
N VAL A 916 6.52 10.84 -50.03
CA VAL A 916 7.40 11.20 -51.15
C VAL A 916 8.33 10.06 -51.47
N TYR A 917 8.56 9.86 -52.76
CA TYR A 917 9.55 8.94 -53.30
C TYR A 917 10.76 9.68 -53.85
N SER A 918 11.95 9.19 -53.52
CA SER A 918 13.22 9.68 -54.07
C SER A 918 14.14 8.51 -54.39
N ASP A 919 15.16 8.77 -55.19
CA ASP A 919 16.24 7.83 -55.44
C ASP A 919 17.58 8.55 -55.26
N SER A 920 18.53 7.90 -54.60
CA SER A 920 19.86 8.50 -54.35
C SER A 920 20.90 8.16 -55.42
N ASN A 921 20.61 7.22 -56.31
CA ASN A 921 21.47 6.82 -57.43
C ASN A 921 21.22 7.65 -58.70
N ASN A 922 20.12 8.39 -58.78
CA ASN A 922 19.75 9.19 -59.96
C ASN A 922 18.88 10.41 -59.57
N SER A 923 18.56 11.25 -60.57
CA SER A 923 17.71 12.44 -60.40
C SER A 923 16.39 12.35 -61.18
N GLU A 924 16.00 11.17 -61.61
CA GLU A 924 14.72 10.96 -62.30
C GLU A 924 13.57 11.21 -61.32
N SER A 925 12.55 11.92 -61.79
CA SER A 925 11.36 12.14 -60.97
C SER A 925 10.57 10.85 -60.81
N ILE A 926 10.02 10.62 -59.63
CA ILE A 926 9.20 9.45 -59.32
C ILE A 926 7.78 9.91 -59.07
N SER A 927 6.83 9.19 -59.66
CA SER A 927 5.40 9.43 -59.54
C SER A 927 4.69 8.16 -59.09
N PHE A 928 3.48 8.30 -58.56
CA PHE A 928 2.62 7.20 -58.16
C PHE A 928 1.15 7.57 -58.38
N GLU A 929 0.29 6.56 -58.44
CA GLU A 929 -1.14 6.75 -58.66
C GLU A 929 -1.88 7.02 -57.33
N GLN A 930 -2.34 8.25 -57.15
CA GLN A 930 -3.13 8.64 -55.98
C GLN A 930 -4.48 7.90 -55.95
N GLY A 931 -4.84 7.39 -54.77
CA GLY A 931 -6.12 6.68 -54.54
C GLY A 931 -6.12 5.19 -54.90
N VAL A 932 -4.97 4.63 -55.30
CA VAL A 932 -4.80 3.17 -55.53
C VAL A 932 -4.29 2.47 -54.27
N ALA A 933 -3.32 3.07 -53.59
CA ALA A 933 -2.76 2.54 -52.36
C ALA A 933 -3.63 2.86 -51.14
N ASN A 934 -3.58 2.02 -50.11
CA ASN A 934 -4.25 2.22 -48.84
C ASN A 934 -3.36 1.78 -47.66
N VAL A 935 -3.51 2.42 -46.50
CA VAL A 935 -2.76 2.09 -45.29
C VAL A 935 -3.68 1.38 -44.31
N ASP A 936 -3.41 0.10 -44.06
CA ASP A 936 -4.19 -0.70 -43.11
C ASP A 936 -3.37 -1.06 -41.88
N ARG A 937 -4.07 -1.24 -40.75
CA ARG A 937 -3.49 -1.86 -39.56
C ARG A 937 -3.16 -3.32 -39.86
N PHE A 938 -1.89 -3.67 -39.75
CA PHE A 938 -1.38 -5.02 -39.95
C PHE A 938 -1.36 -5.77 -38.61
N THR A 939 -1.97 -6.96 -38.58
CA THR A 939 -1.94 -7.82 -37.38
C THR A 939 -0.66 -8.63 -37.40
N ASP A 940 0.35 -8.18 -36.64
CA ASP A 940 1.60 -8.92 -36.47
C ASP A 940 1.43 -10.08 -35.47
N PRO A 941 2.01 -11.27 -35.72
CA PRO A 941 1.96 -12.40 -34.79
C PRO A 941 2.56 -12.13 -33.40
N ASN A 942 3.39 -11.09 -33.25
CA ASN A 942 4.00 -10.69 -31.97
C ASN A 942 3.28 -9.49 -31.32
N ASN A 943 2.07 -9.14 -31.76
CA ASN A 943 1.25 -8.04 -31.22
C ASN A 943 1.91 -6.65 -31.29
N ALA A 944 2.79 -6.39 -32.25
CA ALA A 944 3.23 -5.03 -32.53
C ALA A 944 2.09 -4.23 -33.19
N THR A 945 1.94 -2.95 -32.82
CA THR A 945 1.03 -2.00 -33.46
C THR A 945 1.60 -1.56 -34.80
N VAL A 946 1.31 -2.30 -35.86
CA VAL A 946 1.91 -2.11 -37.18
C VAL A 946 0.88 -1.60 -38.18
N VAL A 947 1.29 -0.71 -39.07
CA VAL A 947 0.52 -0.31 -40.27
C VAL A 947 1.32 -0.61 -41.55
N GLN A 948 0.62 -0.96 -42.62
CA GLN A 948 1.20 -1.40 -43.89
C GLN A 948 0.59 -0.62 -45.06
N LEU A 949 1.44 -0.19 -46.00
CA LEU A 949 1.01 0.38 -47.28
C LEU A 949 0.79 -0.71 -48.32
N ASN A 950 -0.44 -0.84 -48.80
CA ASN A 950 -0.85 -1.86 -49.75
C ASN A 950 -1.05 -1.28 -51.15
N ASN A 951 -0.87 -2.13 -52.17
CA ASN A 951 -1.26 -1.86 -53.57
C ASN A 951 -0.62 -0.65 -54.26
N GLU A 952 0.49 -0.12 -53.72
CA GLU A 952 1.18 1.02 -54.31
C GLU A 952 1.73 0.71 -55.72
N GLN A 953 1.59 1.67 -56.63
CA GLN A 953 2.10 1.61 -58.00
C GLN A 953 3.03 2.80 -58.26
N ILE A 954 4.30 2.50 -58.50
CA ILE A 954 5.39 3.47 -58.57
C ILE A 954 5.92 3.50 -60.00
N THR A 955 6.13 4.70 -60.52
CA THR A 955 6.67 4.92 -61.87
C THR A 955 7.78 5.97 -61.85
N TYR A 956 8.97 5.59 -62.33
CA TYR A 956 10.01 6.56 -62.67
C TYR A 956 9.63 7.24 -63.98
N THR A 957 9.60 8.57 -63.99
CA THR A 957 9.29 9.34 -65.20
C THR A 957 10.41 9.15 -66.22
N LYS A 958 10.03 8.82 -67.46
CA LYS A 958 11.00 8.68 -68.54
C LYS A 958 11.36 10.03 -69.15
N GLY A 959 12.62 10.44 -69.02
CA GLY A 959 13.16 11.59 -69.74
C GLY A 959 13.43 11.30 -71.23
N VAL A 960 13.49 12.36 -72.04
CA VAL A 960 13.77 12.28 -73.50
C VAL A 960 15.21 11.87 -73.80
N SER A 961 16.17 12.25 -72.94
CA SER A 961 17.58 11.89 -73.08
C SER A 961 17.85 10.48 -72.56
N PRO A 962 18.49 9.59 -73.34
CA PRO A 962 18.88 8.27 -72.85
C PRO A 962 19.92 8.36 -71.72
N ILE A 963 19.73 7.55 -70.69
CA ILE A 963 20.65 7.44 -69.55
C ILE A 963 21.10 6.00 -69.34
N ASN A 964 22.31 5.83 -68.79
CA ASN A 964 22.80 4.49 -68.47
C ASN A 964 21.90 3.84 -67.43
N PHE A 965 21.76 2.52 -67.51
CA PHE A 965 21.04 1.77 -66.49
C PHE A 965 21.64 1.95 -65.10
N PHE A 966 20.79 1.83 -64.08
CA PHE A 966 21.18 1.92 -62.68
C PHE A 966 20.32 0.99 -61.81
N ALA A 967 20.80 0.69 -60.60
CA ALA A 967 20.02 -0.02 -59.60
C ALA A 967 19.10 0.97 -58.86
N ALA A 968 17.82 0.65 -58.74
CA ALA A 968 16.83 1.51 -58.10
C ALA A 968 17.07 1.56 -56.58
N ASN A 969 17.55 2.69 -56.07
CA ASN A 969 17.73 2.90 -54.63
C ASN A 969 16.62 3.80 -54.09
N LEU A 970 15.40 3.28 -54.22
CA LEU A 970 14.17 3.97 -53.84
C LEU A 970 14.13 4.20 -52.33
N GLN A 971 13.85 5.44 -51.93
CA GLN A 971 13.52 5.84 -50.58
C GLN A 971 12.08 6.36 -50.52
N LEU A 972 11.26 5.75 -49.65
CA LEU A 972 9.93 6.25 -49.28
C LEU A 972 10.10 7.10 -48.01
N THR A 973 9.69 8.36 -48.05
CA THR A 973 9.71 9.24 -46.88
C THR A 973 8.30 9.65 -46.50
N LEU A 974 7.96 9.45 -45.23
CA LEU A 974 6.72 9.91 -44.61
C LEU A 974 7.01 11.18 -43.81
N GLY A 975 6.19 12.21 -44.03
CA GLY A 975 6.25 13.44 -43.25
C GLY A 975 5.62 13.28 -41.87
N ALA A 976 5.79 14.29 -41.00
CA ALA A 976 5.17 14.31 -39.68
C ALA A 976 3.64 14.15 -39.74
N SER A 977 2.99 14.75 -40.75
CA SER A 977 1.53 14.65 -40.95
C SER A 977 1.08 13.24 -41.32
N ASP A 978 1.92 12.44 -41.98
CA ASP A 978 1.60 11.05 -42.31
C ASP A 978 1.63 10.17 -41.05
N ILE A 979 2.32 10.60 -40.00
CA ILE A 979 2.49 9.87 -38.73
C ILE A 979 1.83 10.61 -37.57
N THR A 980 0.66 11.20 -37.84
CA THR A 980 -0.18 11.89 -36.85
C THR A 980 -1.59 11.31 -36.90
N ASP A 981 -2.19 11.06 -35.74
CA ASP A 981 -3.56 10.54 -35.61
C ASP A 981 -4.61 11.67 -35.56
N GLN A 982 -5.88 11.29 -35.46
CA GLN A 982 -7.01 12.23 -35.43
C GLN A 982 -7.07 13.10 -34.15
N ASP A 983 -6.36 12.73 -33.08
CA ASP A 983 -6.25 13.52 -31.84
C ASP A 983 -4.97 14.38 -31.81
N ASN A 984 -4.24 14.45 -32.93
CA ASN A 984 -2.96 15.12 -33.11
C ASN A 984 -1.79 14.49 -32.32
N VAL A 985 -1.90 13.22 -31.95
CA VAL A 985 -0.77 12.43 -31.44
C VAL A 985 0.12 12.09 -32.63
N CYS A 986 1.38 12.52 -32.59
CA CYS A 986 2.33 12.32 -33.68
C CYS A 986 3.58 11.56 -33.22
N TYR A 987 4.39 11.10 -34.18
CA TYR A 987 5.70 10.51 -33.89
C TYR A 987 6.67 11.53 -33.27
N LYS A 988 7.19 11.21 -32.08
CA LYS A 988 8.25 11.97 -31.37
C LYS A 988 9.24 11.03 -30.68
N THR A 989 10.36 11.57 -30.22
CA THR A 989 11.32 10.84 -29.36
C THR A 989 10.99 10.95 -27.87
N ALA A 990 10.24 11.98 -27.46
CA ALA A 990 9.79 12.22 -26.10
C ALA A 990 8.53 13.11 -26.10
N ASP A 991 7.81 13.18 -24.99
CA ASP A 991 6.67 14.07 -24.86
C ASP A 991 7.06 15.55 -24.98
N SER A 992 6.23 16.29 -25.70
CA SER A 992 6.34 17.73 -25.90
C SER A 992 5.00 18.28 -26.36
N ASN A 993 4.73 19.54 -26.01
CA ASN A 993 3.53 20.27 -26.46
C ASN A 993 3.77 21.02 -27.79
N SER A 994 4.97 20.98 -28.36
CA SER A 994 5.30 21.58 -29.65
C SER A 994 4.95 20.62 -30.80
N ILE A 995 4.23 21.13 -31.81
CA ILE A 995 3.96 20.41 -33.07
C ILE A 995 5.20 20.32 -33.96
N ASN A 996 6.15 21.26 -33.81
CA ASN A 996 7.41 21.25 -34.58
C ASN A 996 8.34 20.09 -34.19
N ASP A 997 8.02 19.41 -33.08
CA ASP A 997 8.78 18.27 -32.59
C ASP A 997 8.26 16.94 -33.20
N CYS A 998 7.18 16.99 -33.99
CA CYS A 998 6.72 15.85 -34.76
C CYS A 998 7.72 15.49 -35.85
N LEU A 999 8.04 14.20 -35.95
CA LEU A 999 9.07 13.69 -36.85
C LEU A 999 8.46 12.90 -38.00
N GLY A 1000 9.17 12.89 -39.14
CA GLY A 1000 8.93 11.95 -40.23
C GLY A 1000 9.80 10.69 -40.09
N ILE A 1001 9.61 9.75 -41.01
CA ILE A 1001 10.43 8.53 -41.10
C ILE A 1001 10.66 8.13 -42.55
N SER A 1002 11.78 7.49 -42.84
CA SER A 1002 12.12 7.04 -44.19
C SER A 1002 12.41 5.54 -44.24
N PHE A 1003 11.98 4.91 -45.32
CA PHE A 1003 12.23 3.51 -45.67
C PHE A 1003 13.16 3.45 -46.86
N ASN A 1004 14.15 2.57 -46.83
CA ASN A 1004 15.03 2.33 -47.98
C ASN A 1004 14.71 0.96 -48.58
N SER A 1005 14.63 0.90 -49.91
CA SER A 1005 14.52 -0.36 -50.64
C SER A 1005 15.84 -1.15 -50.66
N ASP A 1006 15.80 -2.36 -51.20
CA ASP A 1006 16.93 -3.30 -51.23
C ASP A 1006 17.97 -3.05 -52.34
N ASN A 1007 17.74 -2.05 -53.21
CA ASN A 1007 18.62 -1.70 -54.33
C ASN A 1007 18.88 -2.88 -55.31
N ALA A 1008 17.94 -3.83 -55.41
CA ALA A 1008 18.11 -5.03 -56.24
C ALA A 1008 17.62 -4.85 -57.69
N MET A 1009 16.53 -4.12 -57.89
CA MET A 1009 15.90 -3.95 -59.20
C MET A 1009 16.73 -3.04 -60.11
N GLN A 1010 16.99 -3.48 -61.35
CA GLN A 1010 17.63 -2.65 -62.38
C GLN A 1010 16.58 -1.82 -63.14
N LEU A 1011 16.89 -0.55 -63.40
CA LEU A 1011 16.07 0.34 -64.23
C LEU A 1011 16.76 0.65 -65.56
N TYR A 1012 16.05 0.37 -66.65
CA TYR A 1012 16.56 0.51 -68.01
C TYR A 1012 15.87 1.65 -68.75
N TRP A 1013 16.64 2.59 -69.29
CA TRP A 1013 16.13 3.47 -70.33
C TRP A 1013 16.03 2.65 -71.63
N GLY A 1014 14.82 2.23 -72.00
CA GLY A 1014 14.58 1.30 -73.10
C GLY A 1014 14.07 1.93 -74.38
N ARG A 1015 14.23 1.25 -75.51
CA ARG A 1015 13.50 1.58 -76.74
C ARG A 1015 13.12 0.33 -77.53
N LEU A 1016 12.10 0.45 -78.38
CA LEU A 1016 11.76 -0.55 -79.39
C LEU A 1016 12.32 -0.12 -80.75
N LEU A 1017 13.05 -1.01 -81.40
CA LEU A 1017 13.55 -0.83 -82.76
C LEU A 1017 12.93 -1.87 -83.70
N LEU A 1018 12.29 -1.39 -84.76
CA LEU A 1018 11.88 -2.22 -85.90
C LEU A 1018 12.97 -2.13 -86.96
N ASN A 1019 13.72 -3.21 -87.15
CA ASN A 1019 14.82 -3.21 -88.11
C ASN A 1019 14.30 -3.20 -89.55
N ASP A 1020 15.06 -2.58 -90.46
CA ASP A 1020 14.82 -2.77 -91.89
C ASP A 1020 15.26 -4.17 -92.32
N SER A 1021 14.58 -4.77 -93.29
CA SER A 1021 14.88 -6.09 -93.83
C SER A 1021 14.76 -6.11 -95.34
N TYR A 1022 15.64 -6.82 -96.04
CA TYR A 1022 15.62 -6.88 -97.49
C TYR A 1022 16.02 -8.26 -98.02
N GLY A 1023 15.51 -8.61 -99.20
CA GLY A 1023 15.94 -9.82 -99.91
C GLY A 1023 15.14 -10.12 -101.17
N SER A 1024 15.26 -11.35 -101.65
CA SER A 1024 14.59 -11.78 -102.89
C SER A 1024 13.09 -11.89 -102.70
N GLU A 1025 12.36 -11.48 -103.73
CA GLU A 1025 10.93 -11.67 -103.94
C GLU A 1025 10.48 -13.15 -103.96
N LEU A 1026 11.42 -14.10 -103.99
CA LEU A 1026 11.17 -15.54 -104.00
C LEU A 1026 11.26 -16.20 -102.61
N SER A 1027 11.67 -15.47 -101.58
CA SER A 1027 11.89 -16.01 -100.23
C SER A 1027 11.08 -15.22 -99.20
N ALA A 1028 10.66 -15.89 -98.12
CA ALA A 1028 10.10 -15.18 -96.96
C ALA A 1028 11.19 -14.30 -96.34
N LEU A 1029 10.80 -13.11 -95.89
CA LEU A 1029 11.67 -12.18 -95.17
C LEU A 1029 11.25 -12.10 -93.71
N ARG A 1030 12.23 -11.93 -92.83
CA ARG A 1030 12.02 -11.72 -91.40
C ARG A 1030 12.49 -10.34 -91.02
N GLN A 1031 11.63 -9.61 -90.32
CA GLN A 1031 11.91 -8.30 -89.77
C GLN A 1031 12.08 -8.43 -88.26
N ARG A 1032 13.22 -7.97 -87.74
CA ARG A 1032 13.57 -8.08 -86.31
C ARG A 1032 12.89 -6.97 -85.52
N LEU A 1033 12.10 -7.36 -84.53
CA LEU A 1033 11.64 -6.49 -83.45
C LEU A 1033 12.65 -6.60 -82.32
N GLU A 1034 13.32 -5.49 -81.99
CA GLU A 1034 14.43 -5.49 -81.05
C GLU A 1034 14.17 -4.51 -79.90
N LEU A 1035 14.18 -5.03 -78.67
CA LEU A 1035 14.13 -4.25 -77.44
C LEU A 1035 15.56 -3.91 -77.04
N GLN A 1036 15.86 -2.62 -76.97
CA GLN A 1036 17.18 -2.13 -76.60
C GLN A 1036 17.12 -1.36 -75.30
N TYR A 1037 18.26 -1.24 -74.63
CA TYR A 1037 18.45 -0.29 -73.53
C TYR A 1037 19.75 0.49 -73.72
N TYR A 1038 19.82 1.68 -73.13
CA TYR A 1038 20.99 2.54 -73.24
C TYR A 1038 22.08 2.15 -72.22
N ASN A 1039 23.28 1.90 -72.71
CA ASN A 1039 24.44 1.55 -71.91
C ASN A 1039 25.74 1.99 -72.58
N SER A 1040 26.60 2.68 -71.83
CA SER A 1040 27.94 3.08 -72.26
C SER A 1040 27.92 3.87 -73.58
N ASN A 1041 26.99 4.83 -73.67
CA ASN A 1041 26.77 5.72 -74.82
C ASN A 1041 26.29 5.06 -76.12
N GLN A 1042 25.66 3.88 -76.02
CA GLN A 1042 25.05 3.20 -77.15
C GLN A 1042 23.82 2.40 -76.70
N PHE A 1043 22.95 2.09 -77.66
CA PHE A 1043 21.87 1.14 -77.44
C PHE A 1043 22.34 -0.29 -77.68
N VAL A 1044 22.02 -1.17 -76.75
CA VAL A 1044 22.33 -2.61 -76.83
C VAL A 1044 21.06 -3.43 -76.63
N THR A 1045 20.97 -4.60 -77.27
CA THR A 1045 19.82 -5.51 -77.13
C THR A 1045 19.63 -5.92 -75.66
N ASN A 1046 18.42 -5.78 -75.13
CA ASN A 1046 18.08 -6.21 -73.77
C ASN A 1046 17.84 -7.73 -73.72
N THR A 1047 18.92 -8.51 -73.68
CA THR A 1047 18.84 -9.98 -73.63
C THR A 1047 18.18 -10.54 -72.37
N ALA A 1048 17.95 -9.72 -71.35
CA ALA A 1048 17.19 -10.09 -70.15
C ALA A 1048 15.67 -10.01 -70.35
N ASP A 1049 15.19 -9.29 -71.38
CA ASP A 1049 13.75 -9.16 -71.63
C ASP A 1049 13.18 -10.46 -72.21
N SER A 1050 12.26 -11.04 -71.45
CA SER A 1050 11.47 -12.22 -71.82
C SER A 1050 9.99 -12.06 -71.46
N CYS A 1051 9.55 -10.82 -71.23
CA CYS A 1051 8.22 -10.52 -70.69
C CYS A 1051 7.47 -9.45 -71.51
N THR A 1052 8.17 -8.60 -72.27
CA THR A 1052 7.53 -7.60 -73.12
C THR A 1052 6.68 -8.27 -74.18
N ASN A 1053 5.40 -7.89 -74.24
CA ASN A 1053 4.40 -8.49 -75.12
C ASN A 1053 3.99 -7.48 -76.20
N PHE A 1054 4.17 -7.87 -77.47
CA PHE A 1054 3.80 -7.08 -78.64
C PHE A 1054 2.35 -7.29 -79.09
N GLY A 1055 1.57 -8.08 -78.35
CA GLY A 1055 0.17 -8.35 -78.64
C GLY A 1055 -0.01 -9.29 -79.83
N LEU A 1056 -0.96 -8.95 -80.70
CA LEU A 1056 -1.31 -9.70 -81.91
C LEU A 1056 -0.70 -9.04 -83.15
N ILE A 1057 -0.62 -9.78 -84.25
CA ILE A 1057 -0.18 -9.22 -85.55
C ILE A 1057 -1.07 -8.06 -86.01
N THR A 1058 -2.33 -8.00 -85.58
CA THR A 1058 -3.27 -6.92 -85.89
C THR A 1058 -2.96 -5.61 -85.17
N ASP A 1059 -2.06 -5.64 -84.17
CA ASP A 1059 -1.62 -4.44 -83.45
C ASP A 1059 -0.51 -3.70 -84.22
N PHE A 1060 0.00 -4.30 -85.31
CA PHE A 1060 0.90 -3.69 -86.28
C PHE A 1060 0.12 -3.15 -87.48
N SER A 1061 0.54 -1.99 -87.97
CA SER A 1061 0.04 -1.39 -89.21
C SER A 1061 1.02 -1.65 -90.34
N PHE A 1062 0.52 -2.13 -91.47
CA PHE A 1062 1.33 -2.40 -92.66
C PHE A 1062 0.88 -1.50 -93.81
N SER A 1063 1.79 -0.69 -94.33
CA SER A 1063 1.53 0.19 -95.47
C SER A 1063 2.44 -0.16 -96.64
N SER A 1064 1.87 -0.25 -97.85
CA SER A 1064 2.60 -0.54 -99.08
C SER A 1064 1.84 0.03 -100.27
N SER A 1065 2.57 0.59 -101.24
CA SER A 1065 2.02 0.92 -102.58
C SER A 1065 2.11 -0.25 -103.55
N ASP A 1066 2.88 -1.28 -103.20
CA ASP A 1066 3.33 -2.32 -104.12
C ASP A 1066 2.64 -3.67 -103.85
N TYR A 1067 2.20 -3.90 -102.60
CA TYR A 1067 1.56 -5.14 -102.16
C TYR A 1067 0.27 -4.91 -101.40
N THR A 1068 -0.65 -5.87 -101.46
CA THR A 1068 -1.70 -6.03 -100.46
C THR A 1068 -1.15 -6.92 -99.34
N VAL A 1069 -1.08 -6.38 -98.11
CA VAL A 1069 -0.61 -7.11 -96.94
C VAL A 1069 -1.80 -7.72 -96.20
N VAL A 1070 -1.79 -9.04 -96.05
CA VAL A 1070 -2.79 -9.79 -95.29
C VAL A 1070 -2.19 -10.30 -93.98
N THR A 1071 -2.98 -10.43 -92.93
CA THR A 1071 -2.53 -10.92 -91.60
C THR A 1071 -3.20 -12.24 -91.21
N SER A 1072 -3.99 -12.82 -92.11
CA SER A 1072 -4.66 -14.11 -91.94
C SER A 1072 -5.00 -14.74 -93.30
N GLY A 1073 -5.12 -16.07 -93.33
CA GLY A 1073 -5.39 -16.82 -94.56
C GLY A 1073 -4.13 -17.24 -95.33
N SER A 1074 -4.31 -17.85 -96.51
CA SER A 1074 -3.21 -18.18 -97.42
C SER A 1074 -3.04 -17.09 -98.47
N GLN A 1075 -1.83 -16.55 -98.61
CA GLN A 1075 -1.58 -15.51 -99.60
C GLN A 1075 -1.69 -16.01 -101.05
N THR A 1076 -2.17 -15.15 -101.95
CA THR A 1076 -2.02 -15.32 -103.39
C THR A 1076 -1.08 -14.26 -103.97
N PRO A 1077 0.15 -14.61 -104.43
CA PRO A 1077 1.07 -13.65 -105.05
C PRO A 1077 0.36 -12.74 -106.08
N PRO A 1078 0.48 -11.39 -106.00
CA PRO A 1078 1.48 -10.61 -105.27
C PRO A 1078 1.12 -10.23 -103.81
N GLU A 1079 0.10 -10.83 -103.18
CA GLU A 1079 -0.20 -10.60 -101.76
C GLU A 1079 0.93 -11.11 -100.84
N VAL A 1080 1.19 -10.38 -99.75
CA VAL A 1080 2.16 -10.74 -98.72
C VAL A 1080 1.42 -10.99 -97.41
N ASN A 1081 1.55 -12.21 -96.87
CA ASN A 1081 1.09 -12.52 -95.53
C ASN A 1081 2.14 -12.07 -94.50
N ALA A 1082 1.75 -11.22 -93.56
CA ALA A 1082 2.54 -10.83 -92.40
C ALA A 1082 2.06 -11.60 -91.16
N SER A 1083 2.99 -12.17 -90.41
CA SER A 1083 2.71 -12.91 -89.17
C SER A 1083 3.71 -12.56 -88.08
N LEU A 1084 3.29 -12.63 -86.82
CA LEU A 1084 4.15 -12.42 -85.66
C LEU A 1084 4.61 -13.78 -85.13
N THR A 1085 5.93 -14.00 -85.10
CA THR A 1085 6.52 -15.30 -84.72
C THR A 1085 6.26 -15.63 -83.25
N SER A 1086 6.31 -14.62 -82.38
CA SER A 1086 5.99 -14.73 -80.95
C SER A 1086 5.41 -13.41 -80.45
N ALA A 1087 4.31 -13.46 -79.70
CA ALA A 1087 3.73 -12.29 -79.06
C ALA A 1087 4.67 -11.72 -77.99
N THR A 1088 5.29 -12.59 -77.18
CA THR A 1088 6.25 -12.21 -76.15
C THR A 1088 7.67 -12.26 -76.68
N ALA A 1089 8.46 -11.23 -76.39
CA ALA A 1089 9.88 -11.21 -76.71
C ALA A 1089 10.64 -12.35 -76.01
N SER A 1090 11.70 -12.84 -76.65
CA SER A 1090 12.64 -13.79 -76.07
C SER A 1090 14.05 -13.24 -76.25
N SER A 1091 14.77 -13.05 -75.15
CA SER A 1091 16.09 -12.42 -75.14
C SER A 1091 16.13 -11.06 -75.86
N GLY A 1092 15.10 -10.24 -75.63
CA GLY A 1092 14.98 -8.90 -76.21
C GLY A 1092 14.51 -8.87 -77.65
N GLU A 1093 14.10 -9.99 -78.23
CA GLU A 1093 13.74 -10.08 -79.64
C GLU A 1093 12.38 -10.74 -79.89
N SER A 1094 11.69 -10.24 -80.92
CA SER A 1094 10.64 -10.97 -81.64
C SER A 1094 10.78 -10.70 -83.14
N TRP A 1095 9.95 -11.33 -83.95
CA TRP A 1095 10.11 -11.32 -85.41
C TRP A 1095 8.77 -11.26 -86.12
N LEU A 1096 8.66 -10.32 -87.06
CA LEU A 1096 7.61 -10.34 -88.07
C LEU A 1096 8.11 -11.17 -89.26
N GLU A 1097 7.30 -12.09 -89.74
CA GLU A 1097 7.59 -12.93 -90.91
C GLU A 1097 6.64 -12.57 -92.06
N PHE A 1098 7.23 -12.23 -93.20
CA PHE A 1098 6.55 -11.82 -94.42
C PHE A 1098 6.75 -12.89 -95.49
N SER A 1099 5.66 -13.41 -96.02
CA SER A 1099 5.73 -14.38 -97.11
C SER A 1099 6.26 -13.78 -98.41
N ALA A 1100 6.90 -14.59 -99.26
CA ALA A 1100 7.39 -14.15 -100.57
C ALA A 1100 6.25 -13.61 -101.48
N PRO A 1101 6.38 -12.42 -102.09
CA PRO A 1101 5.39 -11.86 -103.02
C PRO A 1101 5.42 -12.51 -104.41
N GLY A 1102 6.39 -13.40 -104.71
CA GLY A 1102 6.48 -14.13 -105.97
C GLY A 1102 7.34 -13.43 -107.04
N SER A 1103 7.69 -14.18 -108.08
CA SER A 1103 8.67 -13.75 -109.10
C SER A 1103 8.23 -12.46 -109.82
N GLY A 1104 9.16 -11.50 -109.92
CA GLY A 1104 8.93 -10.22 -110.62
C GLY A 1104 8.20 -9.15 -109.81
N ASN A 1105 7.77 -9.46 -108.59
CA ASN A 1105 7.07 -8.53 -107.70
C ASN A 1105 8.07 -7.92 -106.71
N THR A 1106 8.57 -6.72 -107.02
CA THR A 1106 9.54 -5.97 -106.20
C THR A 1106 8.91 -4.71 -105.62
N GLY A 1107 9.34 -4.27 -104.45
CA GLY A 1107 8.66 -3.21 -103.72
C GLY A 1107 8.85 -3.27 -102.21
N THR A 1108 8.21 -2.37 -101.48
CA THR A 1108 8.42 -2.18 -100.04
C THR A 1108 7.14 -2.30 -99.22
N ILE A 1109 7.28 -2.75 -97.97
CA ILE A 1109 6.23 -2.72 -96.92
C ILE A 1109 6.81 -1.95 -95.74
N THR A 1110 6.13 -0.92 -95.27
CA THR A 1110 6.45 -0.26 -94.00
C THR A 1110 5.57 -0.84 -92.90
N SER A 1111 6.21 -1.45 -91.91
CA SER A 1111 5.58 -1.95 -90.69
C SER A 1111 5.68 -0.87 -89.62
N SER A 1112 4.57 -0.57 -88.93
CA SER A 1112 4.52 0.42 -87.84
C SER A 1112 3.85 -0.17 -86.61
N PHE A 1113 4.32 0.18 -85.41
CA PHE A 1113 3.78 -0.28 -84.13
C PHE A 1113 3.58 0.89 -83.18
N ASN A 1114 2.34 1.10 -82.69
CA ASN A 1114 2.03 2.18 -81.75
C ASN A 1114 2.21 1.69 -80.30
N MET A 1115 3.26 2.18 -79.64
CA MET A 1115 3.65 1.74 -78.29
C MET A 1115 2.65 2.19 -77.22
N GLN A 1116 1.97 3.32 -77.40
CA GLN A 1116 1.02 3.84 -76.42
C GLN A 1116 -0.29 3.05 -76.40
N SER A 1117 -0.89 2.81 -77.57
CA SER A 1117 -2.15 2.05 -77.65
C SER A 1117 -1.96 0.56 -77.34
N ASN A 1118 -0.75 0.05 -77.54
CA ASN A 1118 -0.43 -1.37 -77.38
C ASN A 1118 0.33 -1.68 -76.08
N GLY A 1119 0.25 -0.79 -75.08
CA GLY A 1119 0.62 -1.11 -73.70
C GLY A 1119 2.13 -1.18 -73.40
N VAL A 1120 2.98 -0.55 -74.21
CA VAL A 1120 4.43 -0.43 -73.95
C VAL A 1120 4.98 1.02 -74.10
N PRO A 1121 4.29 2.05 -73.58
CA PRO A 1121 4.65 3.46 -73.82
C PRO A 1121 6.02 3.87 -73.27
N TRP A 1122 6.59 3.07 -72.37
CA TRP A 1122 7.95 3.25 -71.83
C TRP A 1122 9.07 2.91 -72.82
N LEU A 1123 8.75 2.40 -74.01
CA LEU A 1123 9.72 2.11 -75.07
C LEU A 1123 9.85 3.22 -76.14
N ARG A 1124 9.12 4.34 -75.98
CA ARG A 1124 9.21 5.50 -76.88
C ARG A 1124 10.56 6.21 -76.78
N GLU A 1125 11.04 6.79 -77.88
CA GLU A 1125 12.21 7.66 -77.91
C GLU A 1125 11.86 9.02 -78.52
N ASP A 1126 12.83 9.94 -78.59
CA ASP A 1126 12.72 11.22 -79.32
C ASP A 1126 13.46 11.04 -80.66
N VAL A 1127 12.81 10.44 -81.66
CA VAL A 1127 13.41 10.22 -82.99
C VAL A 1127 13.68 11.55 -83.68
N GLY A 1128 12.83 12.57 -83.45
CA GLY A 1128 12.93 13.90 -84.06
C GLY A 1128 13.97 14.85 -83.46
N ASN A 1129 14.48 14.56 -82.25
CA ASN A 1129 15.23 15.48 -81.39
C ASN A 1129 14.53 16.82 -81.15
N ASP A 1130 13.20 16.81 -81.02
CA ASP A 1130 12.41 18.02 -80.79
C ASP A 1130 12.21 18.35 -79.29
N GLY A 1131 12.75 17.49 -78.41
CA GLY A 1131 12.66 17.64 -76.97
C GLY A 1131 11.42 17.01 -76.35
N SER A 1132 10.70 16.17 -77.10
CA SER A 1132 9.57 15.37 -76.64
C SER A 1132 9.72 13.90 -77.05
N LEU A 1133 9.14 12.97 -76.28
CA LEU A 1133 9.02 11.59 -76.74
C LEU A 1133 8.03 11.59 -77.91
N ASP A 1134 8.36 10.92 -79.02
CA ASP A 1134 7.64 11.07 -80.29
C ASP A 1134 6.11 11.04 -80.14
N ASP A 1135 5.46 12.12 -80.60
CA ASP A 1135 4.04 12.40 -80.43
C ASP A 1135 3.13 11.38 -81.13
N ASP A 1136 3.60 10.74 -82.21
CA ASP A 1136 2.83 9.72 -82.93
C ASP A 1136 2.83 8.34 -82.23
N ASN A 1137 3.66 8.21 -81.18
CA ASN A 1137 3.84 7.02 -80.35
C ASN A 1137 4.23 5.76 -81.15
N SER A 1138 4.71 5.92 -82.39
CA SER A 1138 4.91 4.83 -83.32
C SER A 1138 6.38 4.62 -83.64
N VAL A 1139 6.77 3.36 -83.81
CA VAL A 1139 8.05 2.98 -84.40
C VAL A 1139 7.78 2.29 -85.72
N SER A 1140 8.62 2.53 -86.72
CA SER A 1140 8.46 1.94 -88.05
C SER A 1140 9.76 1.36 -88.59
N GLY A 1141 9.64 0.35 -89.46
CA GLY A 1141 10.75 -0.22 -90.22
C GLY A 1141 10.28 -0.78 -91.56
N GLN A 1142 11.16 -0.83 -92.54
CA GLN A 1142 10.84 -1.19 -93.92
C GLN A 1142 11.30 -2.61 -94.28
N VAL A 1143 10.45 -3.34 -94.99
CA VAL A 1143 10.75 -4.64 -95.61
C VAL A 1143 10.75 -4.48 -97.12
N GLN A 1144 11.88 -4.73 -97.78
CA GLN A 1144 12.04 -4.58 -99.22
C GLN A 1144 12.29 -5.92 -99.93
N PHE A 1145 11.39 -6.28 -100.85
CA PHE A 1145 11.55 -7.43 -101.73
C PHE A 1145 12.07 -7.00 -103.11
N GLY A 1146 12.93 -7.82 -103.71
CA GLY A 1146 13.50 -7.61 -105.04
C GLY A 1146 14.95 -7.13 -105.06
N ILE A 1147 15.60 -7.02 -103.90
CA ILE A 1147 17.05 -6.81 -103.82
C ILE A 1147 17.72 -8.17 -103.78
N TYR A 1148 18.49 -8.50 -104.81
CA TYR A 1148 19.26 -9.74 -104.87
C TYR A 1148 20.37 -9.72 -103.81
N ARG A 1149 20.35 -10.68 -102.88
CA ARG A 1149 21.47 -10.92 -101.96
C ARG A 1149 22.67 -11.43 -102.77
N GLY A 1150 23.51 -10.51 -103.25
CA GLY A 1150 24.77 -10.83 -103.91
C GLY A 1150 25.75 -11.55 -102.97
N SER A 1151 26.72 -12.27 -103.56
CA SER A 1151 27.76 -13.04 -102.86
C SER A 1151 28.49 -12.22 -101.77
N ASP A 1152 28.87 -12.89 -100.66
CA ASP A 1152 29.64 -12.37 -99.50
C ASP A 1152 31.07 -11.84 -99.80
N ARG A 1153 31.39 -11.48 -101.05
CA ARG A 1153 32.69 -10.94 -101.48
C ARG A 1153 32.63 -9.47 -101.91
N VAL A 1154 31.49 -8.80 -101.75
CA VAL A 1154 31.34 -7.37 -102.03
C VAL A 1154 31.64 -6.59 -100.75
N ILE A 1155 32.76 -5.85 -100.75
CA ILE A 1155 33.28 -5.10 -99.59
C ILE A 1155 32.97 -3.60 -99.63
N TRP A 1156 32.20 -3.11 -100.63
CA TRP A 1156 31.70 -1.73 -100.64
C TRP A 1156 30.51 -1.52 -101.59
N TRP A 1157 29.49 -0.78 -101.14
CA TRP A 1157 28.47 -0.10 -101.94
C TRP A 1157 28.53 1.40 -101.59
N ASN A 1158 28.40 2.27 -102.59
CA ASN A 1158 28.33 3.72 -102.41
C ASN A 1158 27.03 4.24 -103.03
N GLU A 1159 26.25 4.99 -102.28
CA GLU A 1159 25.20 5.84 -102.85
C GLU A 1159 25.80 7.21 -103.19
N GLN A 1160 25.66 7.64 -104.44
CA GLN A 1160 25.74 9.06 -104.78
C GLN A 1160 24.31 9.59 -104.89
N ASN A 1161 24.04 10.69 -104.18
CA ASN A 1161 23.04 11.68 -104.61
C ASN A 1161 23.61 12.51 -105.76
#